data_AF-A0AAW5I0P1-F1
#
_entry.id   AF-A0AAW5I0P1-F1
#
_cell.length_a   1.000
_cell.length_b   1.000
_cell.length_c   1.000
_cell.angle_alpha   90.00
_cell.angle_beta   90.00
_cell.angle_gamma   90.00
#
_symmetry.space_group_name_H-M   'P 1'
#
loop_
_entity.id
_entity.type
_entity.pdbx_description
1 polymer ?
#
loop_
_entity_poly.entity_id
_entity_poly.type
_entity_poly.pdbx_seq_one_letter_code
_entity_poly.pdbx_strand_id
1 'polypeptide(L)'
;MVNESLNYNYNSCSISLLVAGSMQSGSGFIYVTPPTCDYNYIITAKHIFQEGNSTVAINRLSDITVKRYLLESKLEELIVKQASLANRLYCSDKMDLAILKIDKEWMPKAKRIYVRNIMDVENESLCESVSFPTILRDERTKLTFEVKDNEQFCLRLKDAVKDIAHFSAISGSGIFLKSAPYLIGVIASYRLQNFELNEICVSKIDWGIVNLDLKARKWFQLEMNESKYSKISDNREIINIGDVLVNGVSFDFYRGIDNLGYDLRDDWFFDPLHYADMCNKAFVLEYFSIQENRINYKAEKMPIAYLPKKTLILRKAMIGRFIDRLVYTSLLQILGPAIDRNLSPYVFSARYNKENGPGLIVNGVQQWIKMNYLIKDWIEEGKGCLVKVDLLNYYDTINKEILIRLLYEIASSNEEKKAVVFLNGFLQQIDEPENKVGIPQNCDASSLLATFYVSHVDEFMLSRALNYCRFMDDIYFVAADVYEARHLLQLMEKELRSIGLALNAQKVEFISLDDQEKTFRFRENIYSYDHTKQMIYVLMRSHQKARRMNAMAKLMEEVNQALFNRNAQDIDRAERSLKFCLHILSTCPIKLYTGWEGFLNALLELVDMQENDPSLTPLLCQILASLSKARDISNIKEKIAASLMKGHFTYEWQTYNLWMLLAYLKYQTPELLKYAAQQIDSNDETRRIEVAAIMIYMATIKPKYNRILLHKLRNGQIHGYVQQRCALIACRAIESEAIDDAVKAVLPSDLQVCHSFLNKHKERGLIYFHRISSTYLKSSSSLFPEFYSGL
;
A
#
# COMPACT_ATOMS: atom_id res chain seq x y z
N MET A 1 -18.38 -23.14 12.89
CA MET A 1 -17.83 -23.33 11.53
C MET A 1 -17.23 -24.71 11.48
N VAL A 2 -17.79 -25.60 10.65
CA VAL A 2 -17.33 -26.99 10.52
C VAL A 2 -15.89 -26.96 10.02
N ASN A 3 -14.98 -27.70 10.67
CA ASN A 3 -13.60 -27.91 10.25
C ASN A 3 -13.55 -28.34 8.77
N GLU A 4 -13.42 -27.40 7.83
CA GLU A 4 -13.04 -27.75 6.47
C GLU A 4 -11.61 -28.29 6.53
N SER A 5 -11.47 -29.60 6.33
CA SER A 5 -10.17 -30.24 6.26
C SER A 5 -9.34 -29.62 5.13
N LEU A 6 -8.05 -29.40 5.38
CA LEU A 6 -7.10 -28.99 4.34
C LEU A 6 -7.25 -29.91 3.11
N ASN A 7 -7.56 -29.30 1.97
CA ASN A 7 -7.81 -30.02 0.73
C ASN A 7 -6.68 -29.72 -0.26
N TYR A 8 -5.84 -30.72 -0.50
CA TYR A 8 -4.72 -30.67 -1.43
C TYR A 8 -4.98 -31.49 -2.70
N ASN A 9 -6.24 -31.77 -3.04
CA ASN A 9 -6.59 -32.55 -4.22
C ASN A 9 -6.06 -31.92 -5.52
N TYR A 10 -6.01 -30.59 -5.59
CA TYR A 10 -5.49 -29.83 -6.74
C TYR A 10 -3.96 -29.70 -6.76
N ASN A 11 -3.30 -30.09 -5.66
CA ASN A 11 -1.86 -30.23 -5.62
C ASN A 11 -1.41 -31.62 -6.11
N SER A 12 -2.31 -32.59 -6.26
CA SER A 12 -1.94 -33.91 -6.78
C SER A 12 -1.77 -33.91 -8.30
N CYS A 13 -0.84 -34.72 -8.80
CA CYS A 13 -0.66 -34.97 -10.23
C CYS A 13 -0.18 -36.39 -10.49
N SER A 14 -0.43 -36.91 -11.69
CA SER A 14 0.19 -38.14 -12.19
C SER A 14 1.41 -37.81 -13.03
N ILE A 15 2.40 -38.69 -13.02
CA ILE A 15 3.63 -38.58 -13.79
C ILE A 15 3.80 -39.84 -14.62
N SER A 16 4.10 -39.70 -15.90
CA SER A 16 4.41 -40.82 -16.79
C SER A 16 5.53 -40.46 -17.76
N LEU A 17 6.42 -41.42 -18.01
CA LEU A 17 7.56 -41.29 -18.91
C LEU A 17 8.09 -42.67 -19.32
N LEU A 18 8.89 -42.72 -20.37
CA LEU A 18 9.71 -43.88 -20.70
C LEU A 18 11.10 -43.71 -20.06
N VAL A 19 11.52 -44.71 -19.30
CA VAL A 19 12.89 -44.85 -18.79
C VAL A 19 13.53 -46.02 -19.54
N ALA A 20 14.53 -45.71 -20.37
CA ALA A 20 15.20 -46.70 -21.22
C ALA A 20 14.25 -47.53 -22.12
N GLY A 21 13.13 -46.95 -22.54
CA GLY A 21 12.12 -47.61 -23.37
C GLY A 21 11.01 -48.33 -22.58
N SER A 22 11.12 -48.42 -21.26
CA SER A 22 10.07 -49.00 -20.39
C SER A 22 9.18 -47.91 -19.82
N MET A 23 7.86 -48.10 -19.88
CA MET A 23 6.90 -47.15 -19.30
C MET A 23 6.97 -47.18 -17.78
N GLN A 24 7.24 -46.01 -17.19
CA GLN A 24 7.17 -45.76 -15.76
C GLN A 24 6.03 -44.79 -15.47
N SER A 25 5.27 -45.08 -14.43
CA SER A 25 4.16 -44.25 -13.98
C SER A 25 4.20 -44.10 -12.46
N GLY A 26 3.94 -42.88 -12.00
CA GLY A 26 3.86 -42.57 -10.58
C GLY A 26 2.96 -41.36 -10.33
N SER A 27 2.97 -40.90 -9.09
CA SER A 27 2.23 -39.73 -8.63
C SER A 27 3.21 -38.65 -8.16
N GLY A 28 2.72 -37.43 -8.03
CA GLY A 28 3.52 -36.30 -7.56
C GLY A 28 2.67 -35.24 -6.85
N PHE A 29 3.37 -34.35 -6.15
CA PHE A 29 2.78 -33.23 -5.46
C PHE A 29 3.27 -31.90 -6.02
N ILE A 30 2.35 -31.08 -6.50
CA ILE A 30 2.59 -29.72 -6.98
C ILE A 30 2.79 -28.82 -5.78
N TYR A 31 4.00 -28.34 -5.59
CA TYR A 31 4.36 -27.33 -4.60
C TYR A 31 4.25 -25.95 -5.25
N VAL A 32 3.30 -25.15 -4.77
CA VAL A 32 3.03 -23.79 -5.25
C VAL A 32 4.05 -22.82 -4.64
N THR A 33 4.91 -22.23 -5.47
CA THR A 33 5.93 -21.28 -5.03
C THR A 33 5.33 -19.88 -4.82
N PRO A 34 6.03 -18.98 -4.10
CA PRO A 34 5.62 -17.58 -3.97
C PRO A 34 5.56 -16.83 -5.31
N PRO A 35 4.81 -15.72 -5.42
CA PRO A 35 4.59 -14.99 -6.68
C PRO A 35 5.87 -14.44 -7.31
N THR A 36 6.92 -14.25 -6.50
CA THR A 36 8.25 -13.81 -6.93
C THR A 36 8.98 -14.85 -7.78
N CYS A 37 8.50 -16.09 -7.84
CA CYS A 37 9.02 -17.16 -8.68
C CYS A 37 8.15 -17.33 -9.93
N ASP A 38 8.80 -17.58 -11.07
CA ASP A 38 8.22 -17.82 -12.38
C ASP A 38 7.94 -19.32 -12.66
N TYR A 39 8.11 -20.18 -11.66
CA TYR A 39 7.91 -21.63 -11.76
C TYR A 39 7.31 -22.22 -10.48
N ASN A 40 6.63 -23.35 -10.59
CA ASN A 40 6.25 -24.23 -9.48
C ASN A 40 7.13 -25.49 -9.47
N TYR A 41 6.99 -26.32 -8.44
CA TYR A 41 7.64 -27.64 -8.41
C TYR A 41 6.63 -28.77 -8.44
N ILE A 42 7.06 -29.92 -8.95
CA ILE A 42 6.46 -31.22 -8.70
C ILE A 42 7.46 -32.02 -7.87
N ILE A 43 7.07 -32.36 -6.66
CA ILE A 43 7.83 -33.18 -5.72
C ILE A 43 7.34 -34.62 -5.88
N THR A 44 8.27 -35.55 -6.09
CA THR A 44 7.94 -36.97 -6.31
C THR A 44 9.11 -37.89 -5.91
N ALA A 45 8.95 -39.20 -6.04
CA ALA A 45 9.99 -40.16 -5.74
C ALA A 45 11.01 -40.26 -6.88
N LYS A 46 12.29 -40.47 -6.54
CA LYS A 46 13.39 -40.52 -7.51
C LYS A 46 13.35 -41.80 -8.34
N HIS A 47 12.94 -42.92 -7.74
CA HIS A 47 12.92 -44.22 -8.43
C HIS A 47 12.00 -44.27 -9.66
N ILE A 48 11.04 -43.35 -9.79
CA ILE A 48 10.20 -43.20 -11.00
C ILE A 48 11.05 -42.87 -12.23
N PHE A 49 12.21 -42.25 -12.04
CA PHE A 49 13.15 -41.85 -13.11
C PHE A 49 14.33 -42.82 -13.28
N GLN A 50 14.28 -44.01 -12.65
CA GLN A 50 15.40 -44.96 -12.61
C GLN A 50 14.98 -46.35 -13.08
N GLU A 51 15.93 -47.11 -13.61
CA GLU A 51 15.77 -48.53 -13.92
C GLU A 51 16.34 -49.34 -12.75
N GLY A 52 15.46 -49.86 -11.88
CA GLY A 52 15.90 -50.53 -10.64
C GLY A 52 16.69 -49.59 -9.73
N ASN A 53 17.90 -49.98 -9.34
CA ASN A 53 18.79 -49.19 -8.47
C ASN A 53 19.79 -48.30 -9.22
N SER A 54 19.63 -48.10 -10.54
CA SER A 54 20.53 -47.27 -11.35
C SER A 54 20.46 -45.78 -11.00
N THR A 55 21.54 -45.02 -11.21
CA THR A 55 21.50 -43.55 -11.16
C THR A 55 20.60 -42.98 -12.26
N VAL A 56 19.97 -41.82 -12.02
CA VAL A 56 19.10 -41.18 -13.03
C VAL A 56 19.98 -40.69 -14.20
N ALA A 57 19.73 -41.22 -15.39
CA ALA A 57 20.41 -40.81 -16.61
C ALA A 57 19.45 -40.04 -17.52
N ILE A 58 19.59 -38.70 -17.57
CA ILE A 58 18.64 -37.80 -18.27
C ILE A 58 18.50 -38.15 -19.78
N ASN A 59 19.57 -38.60 -20.41
CA ASN A 59 19.57 -39.04 -21.82
C ASN A 59 18.76 -40.33 -22.07
N ARG A 60 18.41 -41.09 -21.02
CA ARG A 60 17.59 -42.30 -21.10
C ARG A 60 16.11 -42.04 -20.74
N LEU A 61 15.75 -40.80 -20.39
CA LEU A 61 14.38 -40.39 -20.10
C LEU A 61 13.71 -39.87 -21.39
N SER A 62 12.42 -40.13 -21.57
CA SER A 62 11.60 -39.42 -22.57
C SER A 62 11.13 -38.06 -22.06
N ASP A 63 10.29 -37.38 -22.85
CA ASP A 63 9.42 -36.33 -22.34
C ASP A 63 8.63 -36.83 -21.12
N ILE A 64 8.49 -35.98 -20.11
CA ILE A 64 7.69 -36.28 -18.92
C ILE A 64 6.29 -35.75 -19.15
N THR A 65 5.30 -36.61 -19.04
CA THR A 65 3.89 -36.27 -19.12
C THR A 65 3.31 -36.17 -17.72
N VAL A 66 2.84 -34.97 -17.36
CA VAL A 66 2.21 -34.68 -16.08
C VAL A 66 0.73 -34.44 -16.31
N LYS A 67 -0.16 -35.18 -15.63
CA LYS A 67 -1.59 -34.87 -15.65
C LYS A 67 -2.05 -34.30 -14.31
N ARG A 68 -2.85 -33.23 -14.33
CA ARG A 68 -3.29 -32.51 -13.12
C ARG A 68 -4.64 -31.84 -13.32
N TYR A 69 -5.31 -31.51 -12.22
CA TYR A 69 -6.53 -30.69 -12.25
C TYR A 69 -6.20 -29.22 -12.00
N LEU A 70 -6.54 -28.34 -12.94
CA LEU A 70 -6.52 -26.89 -12.71
C LEU A 70 -7.82 -26.38 -12.09
N LEU A 71 -8.95 -26.94 -12.55
CA LEU A 71 -10.33 -26.62 -12.14
C LEU A 71 -11.13 -27.92 -11.91
N GLU A 72 -12.42 -27.80 -11.56
CA GLU A 72 -13.28 -28.93 -11.17
C GLU A 72 -13.57 -29.93 -12.31
N SER A 73 -13.48 -29.53 -13.57
CA SER A 73 -14.16 -30.23 -14.67
C SER A 73 -13.25 -31.03 -15.60
N LYS A 74 -11.93 -30.81 -15.62
CA LYS A 74 -11.03 -31.46 -16.60
C LYS A 74 -9.62 -31.70 -16.06
N LEU A 75 -9.12 -32.90 -16.36
CA LEU A 75 -7.70 -33.25 -16.18
C LEU A 75 -6.92 -32.70 -17.38
N GLU A 76 -5.89 -31.91 -17.09
CA GLU A 76 -5.03 -31.26 -18.09
C GLU A 76 -3.65 -31.90 -18.11
N GLU A 77 -3.06 -31.92 -19.31
CA GLU A 77 -1.76 -32.52 -19.56
C GLU A 77 -0.70 -31.45 -19.77
N LEU A 78 0.38 -31.54 -19.02
CA LEU A 78 1.59 -30.72 -19.15
C LEU A 78 2.75 -31.63 -19.58
N ILE A 79 3.41 -31.29 -20.69
CA ILE A 79 4.55 -32.03 -21.20
C ILE A 79 5.84 -31.26 -20.90
N VAL A 80 6.75 -31.86 -20.14
CA VAL A 80 8.10 -31.33 -19.93
C VAL A 80 9.07 -32.04 -20.87
N LYS A 81 9.65 -31.28 -21.80
CA LYS A 81 10.52 -31.82 -22.85
C LYS A 81 11.82 -32.36 -22.28
N GLN A 82 12.26 -33.52 -22.79
CA GLN A 82 13.51 -34.19 -22.43
C GLN A 82 14.72 -33.25 -22.48
N ALA A 83 14.80 -32.43 -23.53
CA ALA A 83 15.88 -31.46 -23.74
C ALA A 83 16.01 -30.41 -22.61
N SER A 84 14.92 -30.15 -21.87
CA SER A 84 14.89 -29.17 -20.78
C SER A 84 15.19 -29.77 -19.39
N LEU A 85 15.21 -31.11 -19.27
CA LEU A 85 15.29 -31.81 -17.98
C LEU A 85 16.60 -31.54 -17.25
N ALA A 86 17.71 -31.33 -17.95
CA ALA A 86 18.99 -30.99 -17.32
C ALA A 86 18.90 -29.75 -16.41
N ASN A 87 18.05 -28.79 -16.78
CA ASN A 87 17.83 -27.54 -16.03
C ASN A 87 16.53 -27.51 -15.22
N ARG A 88 15.72 -28.58 -15.30
CA ARG A 88 14.39 -28.65 -14.66
C ARG A 88 14.24 -29.80 -13.68
N LEU A 89 15.07 -30.84 -13.75
CA LEU A 89 14.99 -31.99 -12.86
C LEU A 89 16.14 -31.97 -11.84
N TYR A 90 15.77 -32.00 -10.56
CA TYR A 90 16.66 -32.29 -9.45
C TYR A 90 16.36 -33.70 -8.94
N CYS A 91 17.39 -34.52 -8.76
CA CYS A 91 17.30 -35.83 -8.13
C CYS A 91 18.31 -35.86 -6.99
N SER A 92 17.89 -36.26 -5.80
CA SER A 92 18.79 -36.35 -4.65
C SER A 92 19.71 -37.57 -4.76
N ASP A 93 21.00 -37.37 -4.50
CA ASP A 93 21.96 -38.49 -4.43
C ASP A 93 21.79 -39.30 -3.14
N LYS A 94 21.26 -38.68 -2.09
CA LYS A 94 21.17 -39.25 -0.73
C LYS A 94 19.81 -39.85 -0.40
N MET A 95 18.77 -39.44 -1.12
CA MET A 95 17.38 -39.73 -0.78
C MET A 95 16.61 -40.22 -2.01
N ASP A 96 15.49 -40.90 -1.79
CA ASP A 96 14.54 -41.22 -2.85
C ASP A 96 13.59 -40.03 -3.06
N LEU A 97 14.13 -38.95 -3.64
CA LEU A 97 13.42 -37.70 -3.88
C LEU A 97 13.85 -37.09 -5.22
N ALA A 98 12.86 -36.66 -6.00
CA ALA A 98 13.06 -35.84 -7.18
C ALA A 98 12.13 -34.62 -7.14
N ILE A 99 12.63 -33.50 -7.67
CA ILE A 99 11.91 -32.24 -7.81
C ILE A 99 11.99 -31.81 -9.27
N LEU A 100 10.83 -31.69 -9.91
CA LEU A 100 10.69 -31.24 -11.28
C LEU A 100 10.17 -29.80 -11.30
N LYS A 101 10.93 -28.89 -11.90
CA LYS A 101 10.58 -27.49 -12.13
C LYS A 101 9.62 -27.39 -13.33
N ILE A 102 8.46 -26.78 -13.10
CA ILE A 102 7.43 -26.52 -14.12
C ILE A 102 7.13 -25.04 -14.21
N ASP A 103 6.79 -24.55 -15.41
CA ASP A 103 6.45 -23.15 -15.59
C ASP A 103 5.23 -22.78 -14.73
N LYS A 104 5.20 -21.55 -14.22
CA LYS A 104 4.14 -21.11 -13.32
C LYS A 104 2.88 -20.82 -14.12
N GLU A 105 1.84 -21.56 -13.79
CA GLU A 105 0.51 -21.40 -14.36
C GLU A 105 -0.48 -20.97 -13.28
N TRP A 106 -1.59 -20.35 -13.69
CA TRP A 106 -2.66 -19.95 -12.79
C TRP A 106 -3.41 -21.18 -12.27
N MET A 107 -3.25 -21.47 -10.98
CA MET A 107 -3.82 -22.63 -10.30
C MET A 107 -4.67 -22.21 -9.09
N PRO A 108 -5.90 -21.71 -9.29
CA PRO A 108 -6.68 -21.02 -8.25
C PRO A 108 -7.09 -21.93 -7.07
N LYS A 109 -7.10 -23.25 -7.27
CA LYS A 109 -7.49 -24.22 -6.24
C LYS A 109 -6.31 -24.95 -5.59
N ALA A 110 -5.11 -24.83 -6.15
CA ALA A 110 -3.91 -25.41 -5.55
C ALA A 110 -3.47 -24.55 -4.37
N LYS A 111 -3.15 -25.20 -3.24
CA LYS A 111 -2.81 -24.51 -2.00
C LYS A 111 -1.31 -24.53 -1.75
N ARG A 112 -0.81 -23.52 -1.03
CA ARG A 112 0.55 -23.55 -0.49
C ARG A 112 0.68 -24.53 0.66
N ILE A 113 1.87 -25.08 0.83
CA ILE A 113 2.21 -26.01 1.90
C ILE A 113 3.64 -25.74 2.36
N TYR A 114 3.91 -25.85 3.66
CA TYR A 114 5.28 -25.88 4.17
C TYR A 114 5.83 -27.30 4.13
N VAL A 115 7.14 -27.46 4.27
CA VAL A 115 7.77 -28.78 4.41
C VAL A 115 8.26 -29.00 5.84
N ARG A 116 8.09 -30.22 6.35
CA ARG A 116 8.54 -30.63 7.70
C ARG A 116 9.16 -32.00 7.63
N ASN A 117 10.24 -32.26 8.37
CA ASN A 117 10.79 -33.60 8.41
C ASN A 117 9.83 -34.50 9.18
N ILE A 118 9.58 -35.72 8.68
CA ILE A 118 8.73 -36.70 9.37
C ILE A 118 9.25 -37.08 10.77
N MET A 119 10.57 -36.96 11.00
CA MET A 119 11.16 -37.14 12.34
C MET A 119 10.64 -36.12 13.37
N ASP A 120 10.20 -34.94 12.91
CA ASP A 120 9.66 -33.87 13.74
C ASP A 120 8.12 -33.96 13.88
N VAL A 121 7.52 -35.07 13.46
CA VAL A 121 6.07 -35.34 13.53
C VAL A 121 5.81 -36.33 14.65
N GLU A 122 4.84 -36.02 15.51
CA GLU A 122 4.42 -36.90 16.60
C GLU A 122 3.82 -38.21 16.05
N ASN A 123 4.16 -39.34 16.68
CA ASN A 123 3.50 -40.61 16.40
C ASN A 123 1.99 -40.49 16.62
N GLU A 124 1.21 -41.32 15.94
CA GLU A 124 -0.26 -41.30 15.90
C GLU A 124 -0.88 -40.08 15.18
N SER A 125 -0.06 -39.14 14.69
CA SER A 125 -0.55 -38.04 13.84
C SER A 125 -1.26 -38.57 12.59
N LEU A 126 -2.39 -37.95 12.23
CA LEU A 126 -3.10 -38.27 11.00
C LEU A 126 -2.52 -37.54 9.81
N CYS A 127 -2.22 -38.32 8.77
CA CYS A 127 -1.71 -37.83 7.50
C CYS A 127 -2.67 -38.20 6.37
N GLU A 128 -2.64 -37.44 5.29
CA GLU A 128 -3.41 -37.72 4.10
C GLU A 128 -2.49 -37.66 2.86
N SER A 129 -2.89 -38.37 1.82
CA SER A 129 -2.26 -38.30 0.51
C SER A 129 -3.33 -38.39 -0.57
N VAL A 130 -3.10 -37.73 -1.70
CA VAL A 130 -3.97 -37.82 -2.88
C VAL A 130 -3.11 -38.32 -4.03
N SER A 131 -3.44 -39.51 -4.53
CA SER A 131 -2.63 -40.26 -5.48
C SER A 131 -3.40 -40.55 -6.77
N PHE A 132 -2.70 -40.91 -7.85
CA PHE A 132 -3.29 -41.35 -9.12
C PHE A 132 -2.93 -42.82 -9.38
N PRO A 133 -3.76 -43.78 -8.96
CA PRO A 133 -3.48 -45.19 -9.20
C PRO A 133 -3.73 -45.57 -10.66
N THR A 134 -2.91 -46.49 -11.20
CA THR A 134 -2.91 -46.89 -12.62
C THR A 134 -4.27 -47.42 -13.11
N ILE A 135 -4.99 -48.16 -12.25
CA ILE A 135 -6.24 -48.84 -12.62
C ILE A 135 -7.41 -47.87 -12.76
N LEU A 136 -7.43 -46.79 -11.97
CA LEU A 136 -8.53 -45.83 -11.95
C LEU A 136 -8.36 -44.71 -13.00
N ARG A 137 -7.49 -44.90 -14.00
CA ARG A 137 -7.22 -44.03 -15.17
C ARG A 137 -7.80 -42.62 -15.04
N ASP A 138 -6.94 -41.66 -14.71
CA ASP A 138 -7.28 -40.25 -14.63
C ASP A 138 -8.20 -39.87 -13.44
N GLU A 139 -8.52 -40.80 -12.53
CA GLU A 139 -9.15 -40.51 -11.24
C GLU A 139 -8.12 -40.50 -10.09
N ARG A 140 -8.36 -39.59 -9.13
CA ARG A 140 -7.54 -39.43 -7.92
C ARG A 140 -8.15 -40.18 -6.73
N THR A 141 -7.30 -40.82 -5.94
CA THR A 141 -7.70 -41.53 -4.72
C THR A 141 -7.11 -40.84 -3.50
N LYS A 142 -7.97 -40.51 -2.53
CA LYS A 142 -7.55 -39.97 -1.24
C LYS A 142 -7.28 -41.14 -0.27
N LEU A 143 -6.11 -41.12 0.37
CA LEU A 143 -5.66 -42.09 1.35
C LEU A 143 -5.42 -41.40 2.69
N THR A 144 -5.85 -42.04 3.78
CA THR A 144 -5.64 -41.54 5.15
C THR A 144 -4.76 -42.49 5.94
N PHE A 145 -3.70 -41.95 6.53
CA PHE A 145 -2.70 -42.70 7.26
C PHE A 145 -2.55 -42.20 8.70
N GLU A 146 -1.97 -43.06 9.53
CA GLU A 146 -1.54 -42.78 10.89
C GLU A 146 -0.03 -43.01 10.98
N VAL A 147 0.70 -42.06 11.58
CA VAL A 147 2.13 -42.22 11.83
C VAL A 147 2.33 -43.31 12.87
N LYS A 148 2.94 -44.43 12.48
CA LYS A 148 3.16 -45.55 13.42
C LYS A 148 4.51 -45.41 14.11
N ASP A 149 5.55 -45.19 13.31
CA ASP A 149 6.92 -45.08 13.76
C ASP A 149 7.64 -44.12 12.82
N ASN A 150 7.83 -42.90 13.30
CA ASN A 150 8.54 -41.85 12.57
C ASN A 150 10.03 -42.17 12.37
N GLU A 151 10.71 -42.86 13.30
CA GLU A 151 12.11 -43.29 13.16
C GLU A 151 12.27 -44.33 12.04
N GLN A 152 11.26 -45.19 11.86
CA GLN A 152 11.18 -46.16 10.76
C GLN A 152 10.53 -45.59 9.50
N PHE A 153 10.15 -44.31 9.48
CA PHE A 153 9.52 -43.63 8.33
C PHE A 153 8.28 -44.41 7.82
N CYS A 154 7.51 -44.97 8.75
CA CYS A 154 6.43 -45.91 8.45
C CYS A 154 5.05 -45.35 8.83
N LEU A 155 4.11 -45.42 7.89
CA LEU A 155 2.72 -45.02 8.07
C LEU A 155 1.78 -46.21 7.89
N ARG A 156 0.74 -46.28 8.72
CA ARG A 156 -0.32 -47.28 8.63
C ARG A 156 -1.57 -46.68 8.02
N LEU A 157 -2.13 -47.33 7.00
CA LEU A 157 -3.38 -46.92 6.39
C LEU A 157 -4.58 -47.22 7.33
N LYS A 158 -5.51 -46.28 7.50
CA LYS A 158 -6.66 -46.46 8.40
C LYS A 158 -7.78 -47.31 7.79
N ASP A 159 -8.04 -47.15 6.51
CA ASP A 159 -9.06 -47.91 5.80
C ASP A 159 -8.44 -49.17 5.19
N ALA A 160 -9.00 -50.34 5.50
CA ALA A 160 -8.48 -51.60 4.99
C ALA A 160 -8.62 -51.66 3.45
N VAL A 161 -7.48 -51.73 2.75
CA VAL A 161 -7.45 -51.93 1.30
C VAL A 161 -7.68 -53.40 1.01
N LYS A 162 -8.78 -53.72 0.34
CA LYS A 162 -9.15 -55.11 0.01
C LYS A 162 -8.38 -55.67 -1.19
N ASP A 163 -7.83 -54.81 -2.04
CA ASP A 163 -7.09 -55.22 -3.24
C ASP A 163 -5.95 -54.24 -3.58
N ILE A 164 -4.72 -54.67 -3.35
CA ILE A 164 -3.48 -53.89 -3.53
C ILE A 164 -3.14 -53.64 -5.00
N ALA A 165 -3.61 -54.49 -5.92
CA ALA A 165 -3.34 -54.31 -7.34
C ALA A 165 -3.82 -52.93 -7.82
N HIS A 166 -4.93 -52.45 -7.23
CA HIS A 166 -5.57 -51.14 -7.47
C HIS A 166 -4.74 -49.93 -7.06
N PHE A 167 -3.63 -50.10 -6.32
CA PHE A 167 -2.79 -49.02 -5.81
C PHE A 167 -1.43 -48.91 -6.52
N SER A 168 -1.23 -49.60 -7.64
CA SER A 168 -0.05 -49.38 -8.50
C SER A 168 0.07 -47.90 -8.92
N ALA A 169 1.29 -47.34 -8.96
CA ALA A 169 1.63 -45.95 -9.30
C ALA A 169 1.26 -44.84 -8.27
N ILE A 170 1.01 -45.19 -7.01
CA ILE A 170 0.91 -44.19 -5.92
C ILE A 170 2.28 -43.69 -5.43
N SER A 171 3.38 -44.33 -5.82
CA SER A 171 4.73 -43.87 -5.47
C SER A 171 4.95 -42.44 -5.95
N GLY A 172 5.62 -41.65 -5.11
CA GLY A 172 5.86 -40.23 -5.34
C GLY A 172 4.72 -39.29 -4.92
N SER A 173 3.55 -39.80 -4.52
CA SER A 173 2.51 -38.96 -3.94
C SER A 173 2.99 -38.24 -2.70
N GLY A 174 2.67 -36.95 -2.59
CA GLY A 174 2.94 -36.17 -1.40
C GLY A 174 2.12 -36.62 -0.20
N ILE A 175 2.73 -36.66 0.96
CA ILE A 175 2.09 -36.99 2.24
C ILE A 175 2.07 -35.73 3.09
N PHE A 176 0.89 -35.33 3.54
CA PHE A 176 0.70 -34.09 4.31
C PHE A 176 -0.09 -34.33 5.59
N LEU A 177 0.15 -33.50 6.60
CA LEU A 177 -0.58 -33.57 7.87
C LEU A 177 -2.04 -33.16 7.67
N LYS A 178 -2.96 -33.90 8.29
CA LYS A 178 -4.39 -33.55 8.30
C LYS A 178 -4.68 -32.33 9.18
N SER A 179 -3.87 -32.14 10.23
CA SER A 179 -4.05 -31.09 11.24
C SER A 179 -3.38 -29.76 10.88
N ALA A 180 -2.40 -29.74 9.97
CA ALA A 180 -1.58 -28.57 9.68
C ALA A 180 -1.03 -28.59 8.23
N PRO A 181 -0.71 -27.43 7.63
CA PRO A 181 -0.31 -27.33 6.23
C PRO A 181 1.16 -27.70 6.01
N TYR A 182 1.54 -28.95 6.35
CA TYR A 182 2.90 -29.46 6.21
C TYR A 182 2.94 -30.72 5.34
N LEU A 183 3.77 -30.67 4.30
CA LEU A 183 4.24 -31.82 3.54
C LEU A 183 5.36 -32.49 4.32
N ILE A 184 5.18 -33.76 4.67
CA ILE A 184 6.13 -34.50 5.52
C ILE A 184 7.05 -35.43 4.73
N GLY A 185 6.66 -35.76 3.49
CA GLY A 185 7.45 -36.61 2.60
C GLY A 185 6.67 -37.03 1.36
N VAL A 186 7.20 -38.03 0.66
CA VAL A 186 6.53 -38.69 -0.47
C VAL A 186 6.48 -40.20 -0.25
N ILE A 187 5.48 -40.87 -0.83
CA ILE A 187 5.37 -42.34 -0.79
C ILE A 187 6.55 -42.95 -1.56
N ALA A 188 7.33 -43.81 -0.91
CA ALA A 188 8.46 -44.51 -1.54
C ALA A 188 8.06 -45.90 -2.01
N SER A 189 7.68 -46.78 -1.08
CA SER A 189 7.38 -48.19 -1.35
C SER A 189 6.44 -48.78 -0.30
N TYR A 190 5.94 -49.99 -0.56
CA TYR A 190 5.23 -50.78 0.45
C TYR A 190 6.23 -51.42 1.43
N ARG A 191 5.91 -51.45 2.73
CA ARG A 191 6.81 -51.99 3.76
C ARG A 191 7.06 -53.49 3.62
N LEU A 192 6.01 -54.24 3.28
CA LEU A 192 6.04 -55.69 3.07
C LEU A 192 5.48 -56.01 1.68
N GLN A 193 5.92 -57.13 1.10
CA GLN A 193 5.31 -57.67 -0.11
C GLN A 193 3.82 -57.91 0.17
N ASN A 194 2.95 -57.58 -0.80
CA ASN A 194 1.49 -57.71 -0.67
C ASN A 194 0.85 -56.92 0.48
N PHE A 195 1.49 -55.85 0.99
CA PHE A 195 0.88 -54.87 1.90
C PHE A 195 0.22 -55.49 3.16
N GLU A 196 0.75 -56.60 3.67
CA GLU A 196 0.13 -57.44 4.72
C GLU A 196 -0.16 -56.71 6.04
N LEU A 197 0.53 -55.60 6.33
CA LEU A 197 0.33 -54.77 7.52
C LEU A 197 -0.41 -53.45 7.24
N ASN A 198 -0.89 -53.23 6.01
CA ASN A 198 -1.38 -51.94 5.54
C ASN A 198 -0.39 -50.78 5.79
N GLU A 199 0.90 -51.07 5.71
CA GLU A 199 1.99 -50.14 6.04
C GLU A 199 2.77 -49.72 4.79
N ILE A 200 2.92 -48.40 4.60
CA ILE A 200 3.76 -47.80 3.56
C ILE A 200 5.03 -47.19 4.17
N CYS A 201 6.11 -47.21 3.40
CA CYS A 201 7.34 -46.48 3.69
C CYS A 201 7.29 -45.11 3.03
N VAL A 202 7.62 -44.09 3.83
CA VAL A 202 7.84 -42.72 3.37
C VAL A 202 9.31 -42.57 3.02
N SER A 203 9.61 -41.81 1.98
CA SER A 203 10.99 -41.45 1.67
C SER A 203 11.63 -40.72 2.85
N LYS A 204 12.81 -41.17 3.28
CA LYS A 204 13.61 -40.54 4.34
C LYS A 204 14.21 -39.23 3.84
N ILE A 205 13.41 -38.17 3.88
CA ILE A 205 13.78 -36.84 3.39
C ILE A 205 14.22 -35.96 4.57
N ASP A 206 15.37 -35.31 4.39
CA ASP A 206 15.78 -34.16 5.20
C ASP A 206 15.66 -32.90 4.33
N TRP A 207 14.62 -32.11 4.59
CA TRP A 207 14.32 -30.91 3.83
C TRP A 207 15.37 -29.81 3.98
N GLY A 208 16.16 -29.83 5.05
CA GLY A 208 17.30 -28.92 5.24
C GLY A 208 18.39 -29.17 4.22
N ILE A 209 18.75 -30.44 4.00
CA ILE A 209 19.70 -30.85 2.96
C ILE A 209 19.16 -30.52 1.56
N VAL A 210 17.88 -30.83 1.29
CA VAL A 210 17.24 -30.50 0.02
C VAL A 210 17.31 -28.99 -0.27
N ASN A 211 17.03 -28.16 0.73
CA ASN A 211 17.10 -26.71 0.58
C ASN A 211 18.51 -26.18 0.32
N LEU A 212 19.56 -26.83 0.88
CA LEU A 212 20.95 -26.50 0.54
C LEU A 212 21.25 -26.80 -0.94
N ASP A 213 20.77 -27.93 -1.45
CA ASP A 213 20.96 -28.32 -2.85
C ASP A 213 20.19 -27.38 -3.81
N LEU A 214 18.94 -27.04 -3.47
CA LEU A 214 18.14 -26.08 -4.23
C LEU A 214 18.81 -24.70 -4.25
N LYS A 215 19.34 -24.24 -3.10
CA LYS A 215 20.10 -23.00 -3.01
C LYS A 215 21.34 -23.01 -3.91
N ALA A 216 22.11 -24.10 -3.91
CA ALA A 216 23.29 -24.24 -4.76
C ALA A 216 22.97 -24.14 -6.26
N ARG A 217 21.76 -24.59 -6.66
CA ARG A 217 21.23 -24.47 -8.02
C ARG A 217 20.59 -23.12 -8.36
N LYS A 218 20.55 -22.18 -7.40
CA LYS A 218 19.79 -20.92 -7.48
C LYS A 218 18.29 -21.15 -7.71
N TRP A 219 17.77 -22.24 -7.17
CA TRP A 219 16.34 -22.57 -7.15
C TRP A 219 15.71 -22.09 -5.84
N PHE A 220 14.40 -21.86 -5.85
CA PHE A 220 13.63 -21.47 -4.68
C PHE A 220 13.71 -22.56 -3.60
N GLN A 221 14.04 -22.17 -2.37
CA GLN A 221 14.07 -23.08 -1.21
C GLN A 221 12.65 -23.29 -0.70
N LEU A 222 12.29 -24.54 -0.41
CA LEU A 222 10.99 -24.90 0.14
C LEU A 222 10.83 -24.28 1.54
N GLU A 223 9.73 -23.55 1.76
CA GLU A 223 9.44 -22.89 3.03
C GLU A 223 9.16 -23.95 4.12
N MET A 224 9.91 -23.91 5.22
CA MET A 224 9.75 -24.86 6.33
C MET A 224 8.83 -24.37 7.44
N ASN A 225 8.66 -23.05 7.58
CA ASN A 225 7.87 -22.39 8.61
C ASN A 225 7.39 -21.01 8.12
N GLU A 226 6.57 -20.36 8.94
CA GLU A 226 6.19 -18.96 8.73
C GLU A 226 7.41 -18.05 8.57
N SER A 227 7.23 -17.00 7.78
CA SER A 227 8.27 -16.03 7.47
C SER A 227 7.73 -14.61 7.54
N LYS A 228 8.58 -13.61 7.26
CA LYS A 228 8.13 -12.22 7.07
C LYS A 228 7.20 -12.02 5.85
N TYR A 229 7.04 -13.04 5.01
CA TYR A 229 6.24 -12.99 3.79
C TYR A 229 5.06 -13.96 3.80
N SER A 230 5.01 -14.92 4.73
CA SER A 230 4.05 -16.02 4.72
C SER A 230 3.62 -16.41 6.13
N LYS A 231 2.34 -16.71 6.32
CA LYS A 231 1.71 -17.01 7.61
C LYS A 231 0.61 -18.06 7.43
N ILE A 232 0.38 -18.89 8.45
CA ILE A 232 -0.74 -19.82 8.50
C ILE A 232 -1.97 -19.07 9.02
N SER A 233 -3.06 -19.10 8.25
CA SER A 233 -4.34 -18.50 8.63
C SER A 233 -5.13 -19.34 9.65
N ASP A 234 -6.16 -18.75 10.23
CA ASP A 234 -7.11 -19.41 11.13
C ASP A 234 -7.77 -20.67 10.53
N ASN A 235 -8.03 -20.66 9.21
CA ASN A 235 -8.49 -21.81 8.43
C ASN A 235 -7.36 -22.74 7.96
N ARG A 236 -6.15 -22.60 8.53
CA ARG A 236 -4.96 -23.43 8.31
C ARG A 236 -4.33 -23.35 6.91
N GLU A 237 -4.76 -22.42 6.07
CA GLU A 237 -4.12 -22.17 4.78
C GLU A 237 -2.85 -21.34 4.94
N ILE A 238 -1.92 -21.42 3.97
CA ILE A 238 -0.75 -20.55 3.97
C ILE A 238 -1.02 -19.37 3.04
N ILE A 239 -1.06 -18.18 3.62
CA ILE A 239 -1.14 -16.92 2.88
C ILE A 239 0.27 -16.37 2.66
N ASN A 240 0.49 -15.72 1.51
CA ASN A 240 1.71 -14.98 1.22
C ASN A 240 1.35 -13.53 0.90
N ILE A 241 2.10 -12.59 1.45
CA ILE A 241 1.82 -11.15 1.36
C ILE A 241 1.84 -10.62 -0.09
N GLY A 242 2.53 -11.32 -1.00
CA GLY A 242 2.61 -10.94 -2.42
C GLY A 242 1.40 -11.36 -3.26
N ASP A 243 0.47 -12.16 -2.74
CA ASP A 243 -0.72 -12.62 -3.47
C ASP A 243 -1.85 -13.05 -2.52
N VAL A 244 -2.20 -12.19 -1.57
CA VAL A 244 -3.33 -12.44 -0.68
C VAL A 244 -4.63 -12.33 -1.47
N LEU A 245 -5.44 -13.40 -1.48
CA LEU A 245 -6.75 -13.40 -2.13
C LEU A 245 -7.78 -12.73 -1.22
N VAL A 246 -8.34 -11.60 -1.65
CA VAL A 246 -9.41 -10.87 -0.95
C VAL A 246 -10.59 -10.68 -1.91
N ASN A 247 -11.78 -11.15 -1.52
CA ASN A 247 -13.00 -11.21 -2.34
C ASN A 247 -12.77 -11.76 -3.75
N GLY A 248 -11.87 -12.75 -3.89
CA GLY A 248 -11.56 -13.39 -5.17
C GLY A 248 -10.59 -12.65 -6.09
N VAL A 249 -10.00 -11.54 -5.62
CA VAL A 249 -8.93 -10.76 -6.27
C VAL A 249 -7.61 -10.96 -5.53
N SER A 250 -6.53 -11.20 -6.26
CA SER A 250 -5.19 -11.44 -5.73
C SER A 250 -4.41 -10.14 -5.56
N PHE A 251 -4.08 -9.78 -4.32
CA PHE A 251 -3.35 -8.56 -4.00
C PHE A 251 -1.90 -8.81 -3.61
N ASP A 252 -1.00 -8.03 -4.23
CA ASP A 252 0.37 -7.86 -3.76
C ASP A 252 0.43 -6.75 -2.71
N PHE A 253 0.14 -7.11 -1.46
CA PHE A 253 0.24 -6.17 -0.34
C PHE A 253 1.69 -5.85 0.03
N TYR A 254 2.69 -6.60 -0.42
CA TYR A 254 4.08 -6.21 -0.23
C TYR A 254 4.30 -4.84 -0.89
N ARG A 255 3.93 -4.72 -2.16
CA ARG A 255 4.02 -3.46 -2.89
C ARG A 255 2.96 -2.46 -2.47
N GLY A 256 1.76 -2.93 -2.13
CA GLY A 256 0.69 -2.10 -1.58
C GLY A 256 1.10 -1.30 -0.35
N ILE A 257 1.84 -1.90 0.60
CA ILE A 257 2.37 -1.21 1.78
C ILE A 257 3.37 -0.12 1.40
N ASP A 258 4.30 -0.40 0.48
CA ASP A 258 5.31 0.58 0.06
C ASP A 258 4.66 1.77 -0.69
N ASN A 259 3.63 1.51 -1.50
CA ASN A 259 2.85 2.53 -2.19
C ASN A 259 2.06 3.39 -1.21
N LEU A 260 1.30 2.75 -0.30
CA LEU A 260 0.50 3.47 0.69
C LEU A 260 1.39 4.27 1.65
N GLY A 261 2.53 3.73 2.07
CA GLY A 261 3.48 4.44 2.92
C GLY A 261 4.10 5.70 2.28
N TYR A 262 4.00 5.85 0.96
CA TYR A 262 4.35 7.10 0.27
C TYR A 262 3.17 8.09 0.32
N ASP A 263 1.96 7.63 0.00
CA ASP A 263 0.70 8.40 0.03
C ASP A 263 0.40 8.99 1.42
N LEU A 264 0.59 8.20 2.49
CA LEU A 264 0.31 8.59 3.88
C LEU A 264 1.13 9.78 4.41
N ARG A 265 2.21 10.19 3.72
CA ARG A 265 3.10 11.25 4.20
C ARG A 265 2.46 12.64 4.13
N ASP A 266 1.55 12.81 3.18
CA ASP A 266 0.89 14.08 2.90
C ASP A 266 -0.57 14.08 3.39
N ASP A 267 -0.91 13.18 4.34
CA ASP A 267 -2.21 13.11 4.98
C ASP A 267 -2.55 14.43 5.69
N TRP A 268 -3.77 14.93 5.47
CA TRP A 268 -4.28 16.10 6.17
C TRP A 268 -4.37 15.89 7.69
N PHE A 269 -4.69 14.67 8.11
CA PHE A 269 -4.76 14.24 9.50
C PHE A 269 -3.78 13.08 9.71
N PHE A 270 -2.51 13.40 9.92
CA PHE A 270 -1.48 12.37 10.06
C PHE A 270 -1.69 11.53 11.33
N ASP A 271 -1.46 10.21 11.22
CA ASP A 271 -1.39 9.32 12.38
C ASP A 271 -0.20 9.69 13.28
N PRO A 272 -0.34 9.79 14.61
CA PRO A 272 0.74 10.21 15.52
C PRO A 272 2.03 9.40 15.39
N LEU A 273 1.95 8.13 15.00
CA LEU A 273 3.10 7.25 14.78
C LEU A 273 3.39 7.01 13.30
N HIS A 274 2.71 7.73 12.41
CA HIS A 274 2.74 7.55 10.95
C HIS A 274 2.52 6.09 10.54
N TYR A 275 1.59 5.42 11.24
CA TYR A 275 1.27 4.01 11.00
C TYR A 275 2.50 3.08 11.09
N ALA A 276 3.55 3.43 11.84
CA ALA A 276 4.76 2.59 11.92
C ALA A 276 4.47 1.13 12.37
N ASP A 277 3.42 0.95 13.16
CA ASP A 277 2.91 -0.35 13.65
C ASP A 277 2.03 -1.10 12.63
N MET A 278 1.46 -0.41 11.64
CA MET A 278 0.55 -1.00 10.64
C MET A 278 1.15 -1.08 9.23
N CYS A 279 1.98 -0.11 8.85
CA CYS A 279 2.73 -0.05 7.60
C CYS A 279 3.92 -1.02 7.60
N ASN A 280 3.67 -2.28 7.99
CA ASN A 280 4.63 -3.36 7.97
C ASN A 280 3.96 -4.69 7.62
N LYS A 281 4.79 -5.61 7.13
CA LYS A 281 4.35 -6.89 6.56
C LYS A 281 3.71 -7.81 7.58
N ALA A 282 4.22 -7.79 8.82
CA ALA A 282 3.74 -8.66 9.87
C ALA A 282 2.31 -8.29 10.32
N PHE A 283 2.00 -6.99 10.43
CA PHE A 283 0.64 -6.53 10.75
C PHE A 283 -0.35 -6.92 9.65
N VAL A 284 -0.01 -6.67 8.38
CA VAL A 284 -0.90 -6.98 7.26
C VAL A 284 -1.14 -8.48 7.13
N LEU A 285 -0.09 -9.31 7.30
CA LEU A 285 -0.24 -10.76 7.35
C LEU A 285 -1.10 -11.21 8.55
N GLU A 286 -0.94 -10.61 9.73
CA GLU A 286 -1.77 -10.93 10.90
C GLU A 286 -3.24 -10.63 10.62
N TYR A 287 -3.55 -9.43 10.13
CA TYR A 287 -4.91 -9.01 9.81
C TYR A 287 -5.57 -9.92 8.78
N PHE A 288 -4.89 -10.17 7.67
CA PHE A 288 -5.41 -11.04 6.62
C PHE A 288 -5.23 -12.51 6.93
N SER A 289 -4.64 -12.94 8.05
CA SER A 289 -4.63 -14.35 8.46
C SER A 289 -6.01 -14.81 8.94
N ILE A 290 -6.89 -13.87 9.31
CA ILE A 290 -8.28 -14.13 9.64
C ILE A 290 -9.08 -14.31 8.33
N GLN A 291 -9.71 -15.45 8.12
CA GLN A 291 -10.39 -15.80 6.87
C GLN A 291 -11.54 -14.84 6.53
N GLU A 292 -12.29 -14.37 7.52
CA GLU A 292 -13.41 -13.43 7.32
C GLU A 292 -12.94 -12.10 6.71
N ASN A 293 -11.74 -11.63 7.10
CA ASN A 293 -11.11 -10.43 6.55
C ASN A 293 -10.66 -10.60 5.08
N ARG A 294 -10.73 -11.82 4.52
CA ARG A 294 -10.40 -12.14 3.13
C ARG A 294 -11.63 -12.44 2.28
N ILE A 295 -12.54 -13.30 2.75
CA ILE A 295 -13.63 -13.84 1.93
C ILE A 295 -14.81 -12.88 1.81
N ASN A 296 -15.10 -12.14 2.88
CA ASN A 296 -16.25 -11.24 2.98
C ASN A 296 -15.79 -9.82 3.33
N TYR A 297 -14.63 -9.41 2.83
CA TYR A 297 -14.09 -8.11 3.15
C TYR A 297 -15.06 -7.01 2.70
N LYS A 298 -15.37 -6.08 3.60
CA LYS A 298 -16.15 -4.88 3.34
C LYS A 298 -15.39 -3.68 3.89
N ALA A 299 -15.24 -2.66 3.06
CA ALA A 299 -14.71 -1.39 3.50
C ALA A 299 -15.67 -0.75 4.52
N GLU A 300 -15.13 0.00 5.46
CA GLU A 300 -15.96 0.85 6.31
C GLU A 300 -16.12 2.22 5.66
N LYS A 301 -17.17 2.91 6.10
CA LYS A 301 -17.41 4.28 5.68
C LYS A 301 -16.24 5.16 6.06
N MET A 302 -15.88 6.09 5.19
CA MET A 302 -14.85 7.09 5.46
C MET A 302 -15.52 8.36 5.97
N PRO A 303 -15.39 8.71 7.26
CA PRO A 303 -15.99 9.93 7.80
C PRO A 303 -15.46 11.17 7.07
N ILE A 304 -16.35 12.16 6.92
CA ILE A 304 -16.03 13.41 6.24
C ILE A 304 -15.57 14.44 7.26
N ALA A 305 -14.42 15.03 6.99
CA ALA A 305 -13.92 16.23 7.64
C ALA A 305 -13.88 17.38 6.63
N TYR A 306 -13.86 18.61 7.11
CA TYR A 306 -13.83 19.81 6.28
C TYR A 306 -12.53 20.59 6.48
N LEU A 307 -11.90 20.95 5.37
CA LEU A 307 -10.68 21.75 5.32
C LEU A 307 -10.95 23.13 4.73
N PRO A 308 -10.29 24.19 5.21
CA PRO A 308 -10.39 25.51 4.60
C PRO A 308 -9.67 25.56 3.25
N LYS A 309 -10.34 26.07 2.22
CA LYS A 309 -9.68 26.64 1.04
C LYS A 309 -9.19 28.05 1.37
N LYS A 310 -8.32 28.61 0.52
CA LYS A 310 -7.90 30.03 0.61
C LYS A 310 -9.08 31.00 0.70
N THR A 311 -10.16 30.71 -0.02
CA THR A 311 -11.40 31.51 -0.02
C THR A 311 -12.28 31.28 1.21
N LEU A 312 -11.81 30.54 2.22
CA LEU A 312 -12.54 30.10 3.41
C LEU A 312 -13.72 29.15 3.14
N ILE A 313 -13.96 28.79 1.89
CA ILE A 313 -14.93 27.75 1.51
C ILE A 313 -14.35 26.37 1.87
N LEU A 314 -15.22 25.44 2.25
CA LEU A 314 -14.83 24.11 2.68
C LEU A 314 -14.43 23.19 1.51
N ARG A 315 -13.41 22.37 1.75
CA ARG A 315 -13.05 21.18 0.97
C ARG A 315 -13.37 19.94 1.80
N LYS A 316 -14.01 18.95 1.18
CA LYS A 316 -14.29 17.66 1.80
C LYS A 316 -13.02 16.81 1.89
N ALA A 317 -12.82 16.17 3.03
CA ALA A 317 -11.79 15.17 3.27
C ALA A 317 -12.41 13.89 3.80
N MET A 318 -12.19 12.78 3.10
CA MET A 318 -12.63 11.48 3.57
C MET A 318 -11.50 10.82 4.35
N ILE A 319 -11.72 10.52 5.62
CA ILE A 319 -10.70 9.92 6.49
C ILE A 319 -10.86 8.39 6.45
N GLY A 320 -10.00 7.72 5.69
CA GLY A 320 -10.01 6.26 5.55
C GLY A 320 -9.22 5.51 6.61
N ARG A 321 -9.66 4.29 6.94
CA ARG A 321 -8.87 3.34 7.74
C ARG A 321 -7.63 2.88 6.98
N PHE A 322 -6.62 2.42 7.72
CA PHE A 322 -5.36 1.97 7.09
C PHE A 322 -5.59 0.80 6.13
N ILE A 323 -6.31 -0.24 6.57
CA ILE A 323 -6.58 -1.42 5.73
C ILE A 323 -7.41 -1.05 4.49
N ASP A 324 -8.43 -0.19 4.63
CA ASP A 324 -9.26 0.21 3.49
C ASP A 324 -8.46 0.99 2.45
N ARG A 325 -7.56 1.89 2.89
CA ARG A 325 -6.64 2.58 1.98
C ARG A 325 -5.63 1.62 1.35
N LEU A 326 -5.18 0.60 2.08
CA LEU A 326 -4.27 -0.43 1.54
C LEU A 326 -4.95 -1.25 0.44
N VAL A 327 -6.18 -1.71 0.68
CA VAL A 327 -6.99 -2.43 -0.32
C VAL A 327 -7.26 -1.53 -1.52
N TYR A 328 -7.65 -0.27 -1.30
CA TYR A 328 -7.91 0.67 -2.38
C TYR A 328 -6.68 0.93 -3.25
N THR A 329 -5.53 1.18 -2.62
CA THR A 329 -4.24 1.38 -3.31
C THR A 329 -3.84 0.13 -4.09
N SER A 330 -4.08 -1.05 -3.51
CA SER A 330 -3.72 -2.34 -4.14
C SER A 330 -4.67 -2.71 -5.29
N LEU A 331 -5.95 -2.30 -5.26
CA LEU A 331 -6.86 -2.38 -6.40
C LEU A 331 -6.32 -1.55 -7.58
N LEU A 332 -5.86 -0.33 -7.29
CA LEU A 332 -5.30 0.54 -8.33
C LEU A 332 -3.90 0.11 -8.77
N GLN A 333 -3.18 -0.69 -7.99
CA GLN A 333 -1.98 -1.35 -8.47
C GLN A 333 -2.28 -2.36 -9.60
N ILE A 334 -3.43 -3.04 -9.55
CA ILE A 334 -3.90 -3.99 -10.58
C ILE A 334 -4.41 -3.23 -11.81
N LEU A 335 -5.24 -2.20 -11.61
CA LEU A 335 -5.87 -1.45 -12.71
C LEU A 335 -4.94 -0.42 -13.36
N GLY A 336 -3.94 0.07 -12.62
CA GLY A 336 -3.07 1.18 -13.03
C GLY A 336 -2.35 0.99 -14.36
N PRO A 337 -1.80 -0.20 -14.70
CA PRO A 337 -1.22 -0.45 -16.02
C PRO A 337 -2.23 -0.28 -17.17
N ALA A 338 -3.47 -0.73 -17.00
CA ALA A 338 -4.51 -0.58 -18.01
C ALA A 338 -4.94 0.89 -18.13
N ILE A 339 -5.10 1.59 -17.00
CA ILE A 339 -5.40 3.02 -16.96
C ILE A 339 -4.32 3.82 -17.72
N ASP A 340 -3.04 3.65 -17.36
CA ASP A 340 -1.95 4.45 -17.92
C ASP A 340 -1.72 4.20 -19.43
N ARG A 341 -2.03 2.99 -19.92
CA ARG A 341 -2.02 2.70 -21.37
C ARG A 341 -3.08 3.48 -22.15
N ASN A 342 -4.17 3.88 -21.50
CA ASN A 342 -5.28 4.62 -22.09
C ASN A 342 -5.27 6.11 -21.72
N LEU A 343 -4.17 6.61 -21.13
CA LEU A 343 -3.95 8.03 -20.92
C LEU A 343 -3.10 8.60 -22.05
N SER A 344 -3.50 9.75 -22.57
CA SER A 344 -2.72 10.50 -23.55
C SER A 344 -1.32 10.85 -23.02
N PRO A 345 -0.27 10.86 -23.87
CA PRO A 345 1.04 11.40 -23.51
C PRO A 345 1.01 12.86 -23.06
N TYR A 346 -0.01 13.63 -23.46
CA TYR A 346 -0.21 15.04 -23.11
C TYR A 346 -0.94 15.24 -21.77
N VAL A 347 -1.25 14.16 -21.07
CA VAL A 347 -1.72 14.18 -19.69
C VAL A 347 -0.56 13.85 -18.77
N PHE A 348 -0.21 14.80 -17.89
CA PHE A 348 1.00 14.75 -17.08
C PHE A 348 0.72 14.32 -15.62
N SER A 349 -0.51 14.48 -15.13
CA SER A 349 -0.87 14.16 -13.75
C SER A 349 -1.01 12.67 -13.48
N ALA A 350 -0.74 12.25 -12.23
CA ALA A 350 -0.98 10.91 -11.67
C ALA A 350 -0.75 9.74 -12.63
N ARG A 351 0.37 9.77 -13.36
CA ARG A 351 0.79 8.66 -14.22
C ARG A 351 1.20 7.48 -13.36
N TYR A 352 0.78 6.28 -13.75
CA TYR A 352 1.08 5.06 -13.00
C TYR A 352 2.60 4.83 -12.94
N ASN A 353 3.10 4.51 -11.75
CA ASN A 353 4.51 4.22 -11.57
C ASN A 353 4.84 2.80 -12.07
N LYS A 354 5.35 2.73 -13.31
CA LYS A 354 5.80 1.47 -13.93
C LYS A 354 7.12 0.97 -13.36
N GLU A 355 7.92 1.87 -12.80
CA GLU A 355 9.16 1.49 -12.14
C GLU A 355 8.79 0.81 -10.81
N ASN A 356 9.49 -0.27 -10.45
CA ASN A 356 9.29 -0.96 -9.16
C ASN A 356 9.78 -0.13 -7.95
N GLY A 357 9.71 1.20 -8.04
CA GLY A 357 10.02 2.14 -6.97
C GLY A 357 8.81 2.40 -6.06
N PRO A 358 9.03 3.10 -4.93
CA PRO A 358 7.96 3.43 -3.99
C PRO A 358 6.96 4.43 -4.59
N GLY A 359 5.68 4.26 -4.27
CA GLY A 359 4.58 5.13 -4.69
C GLY A 359 3.80 4.58 -5.88
N LEU A 360 2.47 4.71 -5.83
CA LEU A 360 1.56 4.21 -6.87
C LEU A 360 1.67 5.00 -8.18
N ILE A 361 1.91 6.31 -8.06
CA ILE A 361 2.04 7.25 -9.18
C ILE A 361 3.44 7.87 -9.20
N VAL A 362 3.88 8.32 -10.38
CA VAL A 362 5.16 9.01 -10.54
C VAL A 362 5.14 10.40 -9.87
N ASN A 363 6.32 10.97 -9.61
CA ASN A 363 6.44 12.27 -8.95
C ASN A 363 5.72 13.40 -9.73
N GLY A 364 4.64 13.92 -9.16
CA GLY A 364 3.80 14.95 -9.78
C GLY A 364 4.51 16.28 -10.04
N VAL A 365 5.46 16.69 -9.18
CA VAL A 365 6.21 17.94 -9.36
C VAL A 365 7.05 17.90 -10.63
N GLN A 366 7.73 16.78 -10.90
CA GLN A 366 8.50 16.63 -12.14
C GLN A 366 7.60 16.63 -13.37
N GLN A 367 6.42 16.02 -13.29
CA GLN A 367 5.47 16.01 -14.40
C GLN A 367 4.85 17.39 -14.67
N TRP A 368 4.54 18.15 -13.62
CA TRP A 368 4.10 19.54 -13.71
C TRP A 368 5.14 20.41 -14.42
N ILE A 369 6.42 20.28 -14.04
CA ILE A 369 7.52 20.98 -14.68
C ILE A 369 7.60 20.64 -16.18
N LYS A 370 7.47 19.36 -16.55
CA LYS A 370 7.47 18.94 -17.97
C LYS A 370 6.33 19.57 -18.76
N MET A 371 5.12 19.58 -18.21
CA MET A 371 3.97 20.24 -18.84
C MET A 371 4.20 21.74 -19.03
N ASN A 372 4.76 22.43 -18.04
CA ASN A 372 5.04 23.86 -18.15
C ASN A 372 6.07 24.17 -19.24
N TYR A 373 7.07 23.30 -19.44
CA TYR A 373 7.99 23.44 -20.58
C TYR A 373 7.26 23.29 -21.92
N LEU A 374 6.33 22.34 -22.05
CA LEU A 374 5.53 22.19 -23.25
C LEU A 374 4.68 23.44 -23.55
N ILE A 375 4.01 23.99 -22.52
CA ILE A 375 3.25 25.25 -22.65
C ILE A 375 4.18 26.41 -23.09
N LYS A 376 5.46 26.34 -22.72
CA LYS A 376 6.45 27.37 -23.02
C LYS A 376 6.74 27.43 -24.49
N ASP A 377 6.91 26.26 -25.07
CA ASP A 377 7.20 26.10 -26.49
C ASP A 377 6.02 26.67 -27.30
N TRP A 378 4.78 26.41 -26.88
CA TRP A 378 3.58 26.99 -27.51
C TRP A 378 3.53 28.53 -27.42
N ILE A 379 3.93 29.07 -26.27
CA ILE A 379 4.02 30.53 -26.07
C ILE A 379 5.12 31.13 -26.97
N GLU A 380 6.27 30.46 -27.09
CA GLU A 380 7.40 30.93 -27.90
C GLU A 380 7.13 30.82 -29.41
N GLU A 381 6.24 29.91 -29.84
CA GLU A 381 5.71 29.88 -31.21
C GLU A 381 4.88 31.13 -31.55
N GLY A 382 4.24 31.77 -30.55
CA GLY A 382 3.57 33.07 -30.68
C GLY A 382 2.34 33.07 -31.59
N LYS A 383 1.70 31.92 -31.82
CA LYS A 383 0.58 31.78 -32.76
C LYS A 383 -0.70 31.31 -32.09
N GLY A 384 -1.77 32.06 -32.32
CA GLY A 384 -3.13 31.70 -31.93
C GLY A 384 -3.52 32.16 -30.52
N CYS A 385 -4.48 31.46 -29.92
CA CYS A 385 -5.00 31.77 -28.60
C CYS A 385 -4.86 30.56 -27.68
N LEU A 386 -4.11 30.73 -26.59
CA LEU A 386 -3.99 29.77 -25.51
C LEU A 386 -5.16 29.95 -24.53
N VAL A 387 -5.79 28.86 -24.16
CA VAL A 387 -6.90 28.83 -23.21
C VAL A 387 -6.51 27.96 -22.03
N LYS A 388 -6.68 28.49 -20.82
CA LYS A 388 -6.54 27.75 -19.56
C LYS A 388 -7.92 27.62 -18.92
N VAL A 389 -8.26 26.40 -18.51
CA VAL A 389 -9.51 26.10 -17.80
C VAL A 389 -9.28 25.20 -16.60
N ASP A 390 -10.22 25.26 -15.66
CA ASP A 390 -10.24 24.53 -14.39
C ASP A 390 -11.60 23.83 -14.25
N LEU A 391 -11.63 22.64 -13.64
CA LEU A 391 -12.87 21.90 -13.39
C LEU A 391 -13.49 22.24 -12.02
N LEU A 392 -14.80 22.48 -12.00
CA LEU A 392 -15.50 22.85 -10.77
C LEU A 392 -15.74 21.63 -9.87
N ASN A 393 -15.26 21.71 -8.62
CA ASN A 393 -15.44 20.66 -7.58
C ASN A 393 -15.13 19.25 -8.11
N TYR A 394 -14.01 19.13 -8.82
CA TYR A 394 -13.69 17.97 -9.65
C TYR A 394 -13.87 16.61 -8.96
N TYR A 395 -13.18 16.37 -7.85
CA TYR A 395 -13.28 15.11 -7.12
C TYR A 395 -14.68 14.85 -6.55
N ASP A 396 -15.40 15.90 -6.15
CA ASP A 396 -16.73 15.80 -5.51
C ASP A 396 -17.85 15.53 -6.54
N THR A 397 -17.57 15.69 -7.84
CA THR A 397 -18.56 15.59 -8.94
C THR A 397 -18.36 14.35 -9.82
N ILE A 398 -17.28 13.59 -9.65
CA ILE A 398 -17.04 12.35 -10.41
C ILE A 398 -18.19 11.37 -10.20
N ASN A 399 -18.82 10.95 -11.30
CA ASN A 399 -19.86 9.94 -11.28
C ASN A 399 -19.21 8.54 -11.27
N LYS A 400 -19.41 7.82 -10.17
CA LYS A 400 -18.84 6.49 -9.95
C LYS A 400 -19.33 5.45 -10.96
N GLU A 401 -20.60 5.50 -11.38
CA GLU A 401 -21.15 4.54 -12.35
C GLU A 401 -20.47 4.71 -13.71
N ILE A 402 -20.28 5.96 -14.16
CA ILE A 402 -19.55 6.27 -15.39
C ILE A 402 -18.10 5.83 -15.26
N LEU A 403 -17.45 6.14 -14.14
CA LEU A 403 -16.06 5.75 -13.87
C LEU A 403 -15.88 4.22 -13.96
N ILE A 404 -16.75 3.46 -13.29
CA ILE A 404 -16.69 1.99 -13.31
C ILE A 404 -16.95 1.44 -14.71
N ARG A 405 -17.87 2.02 -15.47
CA ARG A 405 -18.10 1.64 -16.88
C ARG A 405 -16.84 1.83 -17.72
N LEU A 406 -16.21 3.01 -17.65
CA LEU A 406 -14.98 3.30 -18.40
C LEU A 406 -13.84 2.33 -18.02
N LEU A 407 -13.68 2.03 -16.73
CA LEU A 407 -12.68 1.06 -16.26
C LEU A 407 -12.96 -0.35 -16.76
N TYR A 408 -14.23 -0.76 -16.80
CA TYR A 408 -14.61 -2.08 -17.29
C TYR A 408 -14.35 -2.23 -18.80
N GLU A 409 -14.53 -1.16 -19.58
CA GLU A 409 -14.25 -1.13 -21.01
C GLU A 409 -12.76 -1.36 -21.34
N ILE A 410 -11.84 -0.84 -20.51
CA ILE A 410 -10.39 -1.00 -20.72
C ILE A 410 -9.80 -2.26 -20.08
N ALA A 411 -10.54 -2.93 -19.18
CA ALA A 411 -10.09 -4.13 -18.48
C ALA A 411 -10.01 -5.33 -19.44
N SER A 412 -8.79 -5.80 -19.68
CA SER A 412 -8.51 -6.84 -20.68
C SER A 412 -8.47 -8.24 -20.06
N SER A 413 -7.94 -8.36 -18.85
CA SER A 413 -7.83 -9.64 -18.14
C SER A 413 -9.01 -9.93 -17.21
N ASN A 414 -9.22 -11.20 -16.87
CA ASN A 414 -10.22 -11.59 -15.88
C ASN A 414 -9.95 -10.98 -14.50
N GLU A 415 -8.68 -10.83 -14.14
CA GLU A 415 -8.26 -10.24 -12.85
C GLU A 415 -8.56 -8.74 -12.80
N GLU A 416 -8.26 -7.99 -13.87
CA GLU A 416 -8.62 -6.58 -13.99
C GLU A 416 -10.15 -6.41 -13.88
N LYS A 417 -10.95 -7.24 -14.57
CA LYS A 417 -12.42 -7.17 -14.50
C LYS A 417 -12.95 -7.41 -13.09
N LYS A 418 -12.43 -8.41 -12.38
CA LYS A 418 -12.78 -8.64 -10.97
C LYS A 418 -12.39 -7.46 -10.08
N ALA A 419 -11.21 -6.88 -10.31
CA ALA A 419 -10.76 -5.69 -9.58
C ALA A 419 -11.68 -4.48 -9.83
N VAL A 420 -12.20 -4.29 -11.05
CA VAL A 420 -13.21 -3.24 -11.33
C VAL A 420 -14.51 -3.50 -10.56
N VAL A 421 -15.01 -4.74 -10.54
CA VAL A 421 -16.23 -5.10 -9.79
C VAL A 421 -16.04 -4.88 -8.29
N PHE A 422 -14.88 -5.28 -7.75
CA PHE A 422 -14.56 -5.04 -6.35
C PHE A 422 -14.44 -3.53 -6.07
N LEU A 423 -13.75 -2.77 -6.93
CA LEU A 423 -13.67 -1.31 -6.79
C LEU A 423 -15.05 -0.64 -6.76
N ASN A 424 -16.00 -1.08 -7.59
CA ASN A 424 -17.37 -0.56 -7.56
C ASN A 424 -18.02 -0.75 -6.17
N GLY A 425 -17.98 -1.98 -5.65
CA GLY A 425 -18.50 -2.28 -4.31
C GLY A 425 -17.77 -1.50 -3.22
N PHE A 426 -16.45 -1.37 -3.31
CA PHE A 426 -15.62 -0.61 -2.38
C PHE A 426 -16.03 0.87 -2.36
N LEU A 427 -16.11 1.52 -3.53
CA LEU A 427 -16.47 2.95 -3.63
C LEU A 427 -17.88 3.25 -3.12
N GLN A 428 -18.81 2.28 -3.17
CA GLN A 428 -20.14 2.42 -2.58
C GLN A 428 -20.14 2.22 -1.05
N GLN A 429 -19.28 1.33 -0.53
CA GLN A 429 -19.19 1.04 0.90
C GLN A 429 -18.56 2.17 1.71
N ILE A 430 -17.58 2.89 1.12
CA ILE A 430 -16.88 3.98 1.79
C ILE A 430 -17.72 5.26 1.95
N ASP A 431 -18.89 5.33 1.32
CA ASP A 431 -19.72 6.53 1.34
C ASP A 431 -20.49 6.70 2.65
N GLU A 432 -20.57 7.95 3.09
CA GLU A 432 -21.61 8.41 4.00
C GLU A 432 -22.88 8.81 3.22
N PRO A 433 -24.07 8.84 3.86
CA PRO A 433 -25.32 9.26 3.22
C PRO A 433 -25.23 10.60 2.45
N GLU A 434 -24.36 11.49 2.94
CA GLU A 434 -24.12 12.84 2.42
C GLU A 434 -23.12 12.89 1.24
N ASN A 435 -22.52 11.76 0.86
CA ASN A 435 -21.44 11.70 -0.14
C ASN A 435 -21.59 10.55 -1.13
N LYS A 436 -22.75 10.44 -1.77
CA LYS A 436 -23.02 9.40 -2.79
C LYS A 436 -22.32 9.63 -4.15
N VAL A 437 -21.74 10.81 -4.34
CA VAL A 437 -21.06 11.23 -5.59
C VAL A 437 -19.65 11.69 -5.24
N GLY A 438 -18.72 11.53 -6.19
CA GLY A 438 -17.32 11.88 -6.01
C GLY A 438 -16.47 10.76 -5.42
N ILE A 439 -15.17 10.96 -5.36
CA ILE A 439 -14.21 9.98 -4.82
C ILE A 439 -13.29 10.62 -3.78
N PRO A 440 -12.66 9.84 -2.87
CA PRO A 440 -11.81 10.39 -1.81
C PRO A 440 -10.72 11.31 -2.34
N GLN A 441 -10.59 12.50 -1.76
CA GLN A 441 -9.53 13.47 -2.11
C GLN A 441 -8.21 13.15 -1.38
N ASN A 442 -7.10 13.68 -1.91
CA ASN A 442 -5.76 13.56 -1.31
C ASN A 442 -5.31 12.09 -1.12
N CYS A 443 -5.52 11.28 -2.15
CA CYS A 443 -5.03 9.91 -2.25
C CYS A 443 -4.58 9.62 -3.68
N ASP A 444 -3.44 8.97 -3.85
CA ASP A 444 -2.85 8.59 -5.14
C ASP A 444 -3.80 7.70 -5.97
N ALA A 445 -4.52 6.78 -5.31
CA ALA A 445 -5.47 5.90 -5.97
C ALA A 445 -6.60 6.68 -6.67
N SER A 446 -7.22 7.61 -5.94
CA SER A 446 -8.25 8.49 -6.51
C SER A 446 -7.68 9.44 -7.56
N SER A 447 -6.44 9.89 -7.39
CA SER A 447 -5.75 10.77 -8.34
C SER A 447 -5.58 10.11 -9.72
N LEU A 448 -5.25 8.82 -9.73
CA LEU A 448 -5.16 8.00 -10.95
C LEU A 448 -6.55 7.80 -11.60
N LEU A 449 -7.57 7.48 -10.80
CA LEU A 449 -8.95 7.34 -11.27
C LEU A 449 -9.51 8.64 -11.85
N ALA A 450 -9.33 9.76 -11.15
CA ALA A 450 -9.75 11.07 -11.61
C ALA A 450 -9.06 11.39 -12.93
N THR A 451 -7.74 11.25 -13.00
CA THR A 451 -7.00 11.52 -14.25
C THR A 451 -7.55 10.70 -15.43
N PHE A 452 -7.88 9.44 -15.22
CA PHE A 452 -8.49 8.58 -16.25
C PHE A 452 -9.91 8.98 -16.64
N TYR A 453 -10.71 9.46 -15.70
CA TYR A 453 -12.12 9.77 -15.92
C TYR A 453 -12.36 10.78 -17.06
N VAL A 454 -11.41 11.69 -17.28
CA VAL A 454 -11.49 12.75 -18.31
C VAL A 454 -10.83 12.35 -19.63
N SER A 455 -10.25 11.14 -19.72
CA SER A 455 -9.47 10.67 -20.88
C SER A 455 -10.18 10.82 -22.24
N HIS A 456 -11.48 10.54 -22.30
CA HIS A 456 -12.24 10.70 -23.54
C HIS A 456 -12.31 12.17 -24.02
N VAL A 457 -12.44 13.10 -23.07
CA VAL A 457 -12.44 14.55 -23.36
C VAL A 457 -11.06 14.98 -23.86
N ASP A 458 -9.99 14.40 -23.30
CA ASP A 458 -8.62 14.68 -23.76
C ASP A 458 -8.44 14.30 -25.23
N GLU A 459 -8.81 13.08 -25.60
CA GLU A 459 -8.71 12.59 -26.98
C GLU A 459 -9.61 13.39 -27.94
N PHE A 460 -10.82 13.75 -27.49
CA PHE A 460 -11.73 14.63 -28.24
C PHE A 460 -11.07 15.98 -28.55
N MET A 461 -10.40 16.58 -27.57
CA MET A 461 -9.73 17.87 -27.72
C MET A 461 -8.44 17.78 -28.53
N LEU A 462 -7.64 16.74 -28.34
CA LEU A 462 -6.41 16.50 -29.09
C LEU A 462 -6.64 16.39 -30.61
N SER A 463 -7.80 15.87 -31.01
CA SER A 463 -8.17 15.78 -32.42
C SER A 463 -8.64 17.10 -33.06
N ARG A 464 -8.78 18.19 -32.28
CA ARG A 464 -9.39 19.46 -32.73
C ARG A 464 -8.58 20.71 -32.40
N ALA A 465 -7.97 20.76 -31.21
CA ALA A 465 -7.10 21.86 -30.84
C ALA A 465 -5.74 21.72 -31.55
N LEU A 466 -5.05 22.84 -31.78
CA LEU A 466 -3.70 22.83 -32.34
C LEU A 466 -2.73 22.16 -31.37
N ASN A 467 -2.85 22.50 -30.09
CA ASN A 467 -2.08 21.94 -29.00
C ASN A 467 -3.00 21.69 -27.79
N TYR A 468 -2.69 20.66 -26.99
CA TYR A 468 -3.47 20.31 -25.80
C TYR A 468 -2.56 19.68 -24.75
N CYS A 469 -2.78 20.00 -23.47
CA CYS A 469 -2.21 19.26 -22.34
C CYS A 469 -3.05 19.44 -21.08
N ARG A 470 -2.91 18.49 -20.15
CA ARG A 470 -3.66 18.51 -18.89
C ARG A 470 -2.84 18.02 -17.70
N PHE A 471 -3.09 18.63 -16.55
CA PHE A 471 -2.64 18.17 -15.25
C PHE A 471 -3.79 18.25 -14.25
N MET A 472 -4.34 17.09 -13.87
CA MET A 472 -5.54 16.98 -13.05
C MET A 472 -6.72 17.75 -13.66
N ASP A 473 -7.21 18.77 -12.96
CA ASP A 473 -8.28 19.69 -13.31
C ASP A 473 -7.79 20.90 -14.12
N ASP A 474 -6.49 21.18 -14.15
CA ASP A 474 -5.91 22.24 -14.98
C ASP A 474 -5.73 21.75 -16.44
N ILE A 475 -6.50 22.32 -17.36
CA ILE A 475 -6.47 21.98 -18.80
C ILE A 475 -6.00 23.19 -19.60
N TYR A 476 -5.11 22.94 -20.57
CA TYR A 476 -4.58 23.95 -21.48
C TYR A 476 -4.74 23.50 -22.93
N PHE A 477 -5.18 24.40 -23.80
CA PHE A 477 -5.22 24.14 -25.24
C PHE A 477 -4.99 25.40 -26.06
N VAL A 478 -4.45 25.24 -27.27
CA VAL A 478 -4.23 26.33 -28.23
C VAL A 478 -5.20 26.17 -29.40
N ALA A 479 -5.88 27.26 -29.76
CA ALA A 479 -6.69 27.39 -30.95
C ALA A 479 -6.04 28.39 -31.93
N ALA A 480 -6.45 28.39 -33.20
CA ALA A 480 -5.93 29.30 -34.20
C ALA A 480 -6.25 30.77 -33.90
N ASP A 481 -7.40 31.04 -33.27
CA ASP A 481 -7.80 32.38 -32.81
C ASP A 481 -8.79 32.33 -31.63
N VAL A 482 -9.21 33.50 -31.15
CA VAL A 482 -10.13 33.65 -30.01
C VAL A 482 -11.54 33.11 -30.32
N TYR A 483 -11.99 33.13 -31.58
CA TYR A 483 -13.30 32.64 -31.97
C TYR A 483 -13.32 31.11 -31.99
N GLU A 484 -12.29 30.48 -32.55
CA GLU A 484 -12.12 29.03 -32.48
C GLU A 484 -11.92 28.58 -31.03
N ALA A 485 -11.16 29.32 -30.22
CA ALA A 485 -11.00 29.06 -28.80
C ALA A 485 -12.35 29.00 -28.06
N ARG A 486 -13.25 29.96 -28.33
CA ARG A 486 -14.61 29.96 -27.78
C ARG A 486 -15.44 28.78 -28.28
N HIS A 487 -15.31 28.43 -29.55
CA HIS A 487 -16.02 27.28 -30.12
C HIS A 487 -15.56 25.96 -29.48
N LEU A 488 -14.25 25.74 -29.37
CA LEU A 488 -13.67 24.58 -28.71
C LEU A 488 -14.05 24.50 -27.23
N LEU A 489 -14.08 25.64 -26.52
CA LEU A 489 -14.53 25.71 -25.14
C LEU A 489 -16.00 25.24 -24.99
N GLN A 490 -16.89 25.66 -25.89
CA GLN A 490 -18.29 25.21 -25.90
C GLN A 490 -18.40 23.71 -26.18
N LEU A 491 -17.58 23.17 -27.08
CA LEU A 491 -17.55 21.73 -27.36
C LEU A 491 -17.03 20.95 -26.14
N MET A 492 -15.93 21.38 -25.54
CA MET A 492 -15.39 20.79 -24.30
C MET A 492 -16.43 20.80 -23.19
N GLU A 493 -17.16 21.90 -23.00
CA GLU A 493 -18.20 21.97 -21.96
C GLU A 493 -19.34 20.97 -22.20
N LYS A 494 -19.74 20.73 -23.46
CA LYS A 494 -20.73 19.70 -23.79
C LYS A 494 -20.21 18.30 -23.45
N GLU A 495 -18.97 17.99 -23.79
CA GLU A 495 -18.34 16.71 -23.48
C GLU A 495 -18.21 16.49 -21.96
N LEU A 496 -17.75 17.50 -21.22
CA LEU A 496 -17.64 17.45 -19.76
C LEU A 496 -19.00 17.24 -19.09
N ARG A 497 -20.05 17.93 -19.55
CA ARG A 497 -21.42 17.76 -19.02
C ARG A 497 -21.95 16.34 -19.26
N SER A 498 -21.57 15.68 -20.35
CA SER A 498 -21.97 14.29 -20.63
C SER A 498 -21.45 13.29 -19.59
N ILE A 499 -20.33 13.62 -18.93
CA ILE A 499 -19.73 12.86 -17.83
C ILE A 499 -19.96 13.53 -16.46
N GLY A 500 -20.92 14.44 -16.35
CA GLY A 500 -21.31 15.05 -15.07
C GLY A 500 -20.32 16.07 -14.50
N LEU A 501 -19.37 16.55 -15.31
CA LEU A 501 -18.42 17.60 -14.92
C LEU A 501 -18.83 18.96 -15.47
N ALA A 502 -18.29 20.02 -14.85
CA ALA A 502 -18.51 21.39 -15.26
C ALA A 502 -17.22 22.20 -15.20
N LEU A 503 -17.10 23.20 -16.08
CA LEU A 503 -16.01 24.17 -16.05
C LEU A 503 -16.21 25.17 -14.92
N ASN A 504 -15.11 25.61 -14.34
CA ASN A 504 -15.07 26.73 -13.41
C ASN A 504 -15.00 28.05 -14.18
N ALA A 505 -16.16 28.63 -14.50
CA ALA A 505 -16.28 29.82 -15.33
C ALA A 505 -15.42 31.01 -14.86
N GLN A 506 -15.21 31.17 -13.55
CA GLN A 506 -14.41 32.27 -12.99
C GLN A 506 -12.90 32.12 -13.23
N LYS A 507 -12.44 30.91 -13.57
CA LYS A 507 -11.02 30.60 -13.79
C LYS A 507 -10.67 30.33 -15.26
N VAL A 508 -11.60 30.58 -16.18
CA VAL A 508 -11.33 30.49 -17.61
C VAL A 508 -10.51 31.71 -18.04
N GLU A 509 -9.33 31.47 -18.59
CA GLU A 509 -8.42 32.53 -19.05
C GLU A 509 -8.14 32.36 -20.55
N PHE A 510 -8.30 33.43 -21.33
CA PHE A 510 -7.93 33.49 -22.74
C PHE A 510 -6.68 34.36 -22.90
N ILE A 511 -5.64 33.80 -23.50
CA ILE A 511 -4.36 34.48 -23.73
C ILE A 511 -4.11 34.52 -25.23
N SER A 512 -4.09 35.72 -25.79
CA SER A 512 -3.69 35.95 -27.19
C SER A 512 -2.18 35.85 -27.27
N LEU A 513 -1.65 34.90 -28.05
CA LEU A 513 -0.21 34.62 -28.12
C LEU A 513 0.56 35.63 -28.99
N ASP A 514 -0.16 36.45 -29.76
CA ASP A 514 0.35 37.61 -30.47
C ASP A 514 0.47 38.87 -29.58
N ASP A 515 -0.20 38.88 -28.41
CA ASP A 515 -0.13 39.96 -27.43
C ASP A 515 1.04 39.71 -26.45
N GLN A 516 2.16 40.41 -26.68
CA GLN A 516 3.38 40.24 -25.89
C GLN A 516 3.19 40.57 -24.40
N GLU A 517 2.33 41.54 -24.05
CA GLU A 517 2.14 41.95 -22.66
C GLU A 517 1.35 40.88 -21.88
N LYS A 518 0.23 40.42 -22.44
CA LYS A 518 -0.57 39.35 -21.82
C LYS A 518 0.22 38.05 -21.73
N THR A 519 0.95 37.72 -22.79
CA THR A 519 1.81 36.55 -22.84
C THR A 519 2.92 36.65 -21.80
N PHE A 520 3.57 37.80 -21.64
CA PHE A 520 4.57 38.03 -20.60
C PHE A 520 4.00 37.83 -19.18
N ARG A 521 2.85 38.43 -18.86
CA ARG A 521 2.20 38.29 -17.55
C ARG A 521 1.78 36.85 -17.25
N PHE A 522 1.23 36.16 -18.25
CA PHE A 522 0.84 34.76 -18.13
C PHE A 522 2.07 33.85 -17.95
N ARG A 523 3.14 34.13 -18.71
CA ARG A 523 4.45 33.49 -18.56
C ARG A 523 4.95 33.68 -17.12
N GLU A 524 4.97 34.88 -16.56
CA GLU A 524 5.40 35.06 -15.15
C GLU A 524 4.55 34.25 -14.13
N ASN A 525 3.27 34.04 -14.43
CA ASN A 525 2.35 33.29 -13.54
C ASN A 525 2.47 31.76 -13.65
N ILE A 526 2.73 31.21 -14.85
CA ILE A 526 2.95 29.77 -15.07
C ILE A 526 4.39 29.37 -14.78
N TYR A 527 5.35 30.19 -15.23
CA TYR A 527 6.76 30.04 -14.95
C TYR A 527 7.09 30.73 -13.64
N SER A 528 6.70 30.11 -12.52
CA SER A 528 7.57 30.20 -11.36
C SER A 528 8.78 29.27 -11.54
N TYR A 529 9.47 29.27 -12.70
CA TYR A 529 10.90 28.93 -12.69
C TYR A 529 11.61 30.12 -12.07
N ASP A 530 11.39 30.25 -10.78
CA ASP A 530 12.04 31.22 -9.96
C ASP A 530 13.45 30.67 -9.74
N HIS A 531 14.41 31.21 -10.51
CA HIS A 531 15.79 30.77 -10.46
C HIS A 531 16.34 30.87 -9.03
N THR A 532 15.88 31.83 -8.24
CA THR A 532 16.23 31.95 -6.82
C THR A 532 15.68 30.77 -6.03
N LYS A 533 14.38 30.45 -6.16
CA LYS A 533 13.77 29.28 -5.48
C LYS A 533 14.37 27.95 -5.91
N GLN A 534 14.62 27.76 -7.21
CA GLN A 534 15.25 26.54 -7.71
C GLN A 534 16.71 26.42 -7.24
N MET A 535 17.44 27.53 -7.24
CA MET A 535 18.78 27.58 -6.66
C MET A 535 18.75 27.28 -5.17
N ILE A 536 17.84 27.86 -4.39
CA ILE A 536 17.63 27.53 -2.97
C ILE A 536 17.42 26.01 -2.84
N TYR A 537 16.48 25.45 -3.58
CA TYR A 537 16.15 24.02 -3.53
C TYR A 537 17.34 23.11 -3.87
N VAL A 538 18.08 23.40 -4.94
CA VAL A 538 19.26 22.64 -5.36
C VAL A 538 20.41 22.79 -4.37
N LEU A 539 20.70 24.02 -3.93
CA LEU A 539 21.80 24.30 -3.00
C LEU A 539 21.54 23.70 -1.61
N MET A 540 20.28 23.70 -1.13
CA MET A 540 19.88 23.04 0.12
C MET A 540 20.19 21.53 0.12
N ARG A 541 20.17 20.89 -1.06
CA ARG A 541 20.51 19.47 -1.25
C ARG A 541 21.99 19.17 -1.37
N SER A 542 22.84 20.20 -1.49
CA SER A 542 24.27 20.00 -1.65
C SER A 542 24.90 19.38 -0.42
N HIS A 543 25.89 18.49 -0.60
CA HIS A 543 26.74 18.00 0.49
C HIS A 543 27.67 19.09 1.05
N GLN A 544 27.94 20.15 0.30
CA GLN A 544 28.82 21.25 0.72
C GLN A 544 28.12 22.22 1.67
N LYS A 545 28.71 22.46 2.86
CA LYS A 545 28.17 23.37 3.89
C LYS A 545 27.95 24.79 3.35
N ALA A 546 28.93 25.36 2.65
CA ALA A 546 28.86 26.73 2.11
C ALA A 546 27.69 26.94 1.13
N ARG A 547 27.39 25.93 0.30
CA ARG A 547 26.25 25.98 -0.64
C ARG A 547 24.91 25.99 0.08
N ARG A 548 24.73 25.12 1.09
CA ARG A 548 23.52 25.13 1.93
C ARG A 548 23.35 26.46 2.69
N MET A 549 24.45 27.05 3.15
CA MET A 549 24.42 28.36 3.82
C MET A 549 23.98 29.48 2.88
N ASN A 550 24.51 29.53 1.65
CA ASN A 550 24.07 30.48 0.64
C ASN A 550 22.57 30.32 0.33
N ALA A 551 22.10 29.08 0.20
CA ALA A 551 20.67 28.78 0.03
C ALA A 551 19.82 29.35 1.16
N MET A 552 20.27 29.19 2.41
CA MET A 552 19.58 29.68 3.59
C MET A 552 19.52 31.22 3.63
N ALA A 553 20.59 31.90 3.23
CA ALA A 553 20.58 33.35 3.17
C ALA A 553 19.51 33.88 2.22
N LYS A 554 19.47 33.31 1.02
CA LYS A 554 18.46 33.63 0.02
C LYS A 554 17.05 33.29 0.49
N LEU A 555 16.89 32.15 1.17
CA LEU A 555 15.61 31.74 1.75
C LEU A 555 15.10 32.75 2.78
N MET A 556 15.97 33.25 3.68
CA MET A 556 15.58 34.24 4.69
C MET A 556 15.25 35.60 4.08
N GLU A 557 15.99 36.02 3.06
CA GLU A 557 15.70 37.23 2.29
C GLU A 557 14.29 37.16 1.67
N GLU A 558 13.95 36.03 1.04
CA GLU A 558 12.62 35.77 0.48
C GLU A 558 11.51 35.75 1.55
N VAL A 559 11.76 35.16 2.72
CA VAL A 559 10.82 35.20 3.86
C VAL A 559 10.55 36.62 4.32
N ASN A 560 11.61 37.41 4.53
CA ASN A 560 11.49 38.79 4.97
C ASN A 560 10.75 39.65 3.95
N GLN A 561 11.06 39.50 2.66
CA GLN A 561 10.35 40.19 1.59
C GLN A 561 8.86 39.81 1.59
N ALA A 562 8.53 38.52 1.71
CA ALA A 562 7.16 38.03 1.69
C ALA A 562 6.34 38.40 2.95
N LEU A 563 6.98 38.55 4.11
CA LEU A 563 6.31 38.93 5.36
C LEU A 563 6.19 40.45 5.51
N PHE A 564 7.26 41.20 5.27
CA PHE A 564 7.35 42.61 5.68
C PHE A 564 7.31 43.62 4.51
N ASN A 565 7.63 43.22 3.28
CA ASN A 565 7.66 44.11 2.11
C ASN A 565 6.51 43.81 1.12
N ARG A 566 5.27 43.72 1.62
CA ARG A 566 4.09 43.46 0.79
C ARG A 566 3.61 44.73 0.08
N ASN A 567 3.84 44.83 -1.23
CA ASN A 567 3.13 45.80 -2.07
C ASN A 567 1.72 45.28 -2.38
N ALA A 568 0.71 46.17 -2.41
CA ALA A 568 -0.69 45.79 -2.63
C ALA A 568 -0.95 45.09 -3.99
N GLN A 569 -0.07 45.29 -4.98
CA GLN A 569 -0.15 44.66 -6.30
C GLN A 569 0.46 43.24 -6.36
N ASP A 570 1.19 42.79 -5.31
CA ASP A 570 1.98 41.54 -5.32
C ASP A 570 1.59 40.53 -4.22
N ILE A 571 0.43 40.69 -3.57
CA ILE A 571 0.02 39.88 -2.41
C ILE A 571 0.02 38.37 -2.72
N ASP A 572 -0.57 37.96 -3.85
CA ASP A 572 -0.60 36.54 -4.25
C ASP A 572 0.79 35.96 -4.47
N ARG A 573 1.71 36.77 -5.02
CA ARG A 573 3.10 36.37 -5.26
C ARG A 573 3.84 36.23 -3.93
N ALA A 574 3.69 37.20 -3.03
CA ALA A 574 4.26 37.16 -1.69
C ALA A 574 3.78 35.92 -0.91
N GLU A 575 2.49 35.60 -0.97
CA GLU A 575 1.95 34.39 -0.33
C GLU A 575 2.54 33.09 -0.90
N ARG A 576 2.65 32.96 -2.23
CA ARG A 576 3.26 31.78 -2.86
C ARG A 576 4.73 31.65 -2.47
N SER A 577 5.47 32.77 -2.47
CA SER A 577 6.85 32.82 -1.99
C SER A 577 6.97 32.41 -0.53
N LEU A 578 6.09 32.92 0.34
CA LEU A 578 6.07 32.55 1.76
C LEU A 578 5.84 31.06 1.95
N LYS A 579 4.83 30.48 1.30
CA LYS A 579 4.53 29.04 1.39
C LYS A 579 5.67 28.17 0.89
N PHE A 580 6.30 28.56 -0.22
CA PHE A 580 7.53 27.90 -0.69
C PHE A 580 8.61 27.94 0.39
N CYS A 581 8.87 29.11 0.98
CA CYS A 581 9.93 29.25 1.97
C CYS A 581 9.65 28.42 3.23
N LEU A 582 8.42 28.46 3.74
CA LEU A 582 7.99 27.68 4.89
C LEU A 582 8.11 26.17 4.62
N HIS A 583 7.79 25.71 3.41
CA HIS A 583 7.99 24.33 3.01
C HIS A 583 9.48 23.93 3.04
N ILE A 584 10.37 24.76 2.50
CA ILE A 584 11.82 24.49 2.57
C ILE A 584 12.28 24.43 4.04
N LEU A 585 11.82 25.35 4.89
CA LEU A 585 12.15 25.36 6.31
C LEU A 585 11.67 24.11 7.05
N SER A 586 10.49 23.58 6.72
CA SER A 586 9.96 22.37 7.36
C SER A 586 10.70 21.09 6.97
N THR A 587 11.44 21.09 5.85
CA THR A 587 12.21 19.92 5.39
C THR A 587 13.51 19.70 6.17
N CYS A 588 13.99 20.69 6.92
CA CYS A 588 15.34 20.70 7.48
C CYS A 588 15.36 21.04 8.99
N PRO A 589 16.24 20.42 9.80
CA PRO A 589 16.37 20.75 11.21
C PRO A 589 17.03 22.12 11.42
N ILE A 590 16.35 23.02 12.14
CA ILE A 590 16.76 24.43 12.30
C ILE A 590 17.58 24.60 13.58
N LYS A 591 18.88 24.89 13.45
CA LYS A 591 19.72 25.38 14.56
C LYS A 591 20.21 26.79 14.23
N LEU A 592 19.46 27.80 14.65
CA LEU A 592 19.90 29.20 14.55
C LEU A 592 20.81 29.51 15.74
N TYR A 593 21.96 30.18 15.51
CA TYR A 593 22.87 30.66 16.56
C TYR A 593 22.81 32.20 16.69
N THR A 594 22.83 32.92 15.57
CA THR A 594 22.57 34.38 15.47
C THR A 594 21.17 34.66 14.92
N GLY A 595 20.64 35.88 15.09
CA GLY A 595 19.35 36.30 14.51
C GLY A 595 18.10 35.63 15.12
N TRP A 596 18.23 34.99 16.28
CA TRP A 596 17.14 34.24 16.92
C TRP A 596 15.93 35.12 17.25
N GLU A 597 16.14 36.32 17.78
CA GLU A 597 15.04 37.21 18.17
C GLU A 597 14.20 37.64 16.97
N GLY A 598 14.84 38.04 15.86
CA GLY A 598 14.14 38.39 14.62
C GLY A 598 13.37 37.19 14.05
N PHE A 599 13.96 35.99 14.06
CA PHE A 599 13.28 34.78 13.63
C PHE A 599 12.10 34.40 14.55
N LEU A 600 12.26 34.56 15.87
CA LEU A 600 11.20 34.32 16.84
C LEU A 600 10.03 35.30 16.65
N ASN A 601 10.32 36.57 16.39
CA ASN A 601 9.31 37.58 16.07
C ASN A 601 8.56 37.23 14.78
N ALA A 602 9.26 36.81 13.72
CA ALA A 602 8.62 36.35 12.49
C ALA A 602 7.72 35.11 12.73
N LEU A 603 8.12 34.18 13.60
CA LEU A 603 7.26 33.05 13.99
C LEU A 603 6.04 33.49 14.79
N LEU A 604 6.16 34.47 15.67
CA LEU A 604 5.02 35.04 16.41
C LEU A 604 4.01 35.70 15.47
N GLU A 605 4.50 36.46 14.49
CA GLU A 605 3.65 37.05 13.44
C GLU A 605 2.93 35.95 12.63
N LEU A 606 3.61 34.84 12.30
CA LEU A 606 2.96 33.70 11.63
C LEU A 606 1.89 33.04 12.52
N VAL A 607 2.12 32.96 13.83
CA VAL A 607 1.12 32.45 14.80
C VAL A 607 -0.11 33.36 14.85
N ASP A 608 0.07 34.68 14.73
CA ASP A 608 -1.05 35.64 14.61
C ASP A 608 -1.79 35.50 13.28
N MET A 609 -1.05 35.42 12.17
CA MET A 609 -1.65 35.29 10.84
C MET A 609 -2.48 34.03 10.69
N GLN A 610 -2.13 32.92 11.37
CA GLN A 610 -2.81 31.64 11.19
C GLN A 610 -4.29 31.65 11.62
N GLU A 611 -4.70 32.57 12.50
CA GLU A 611 -6.12 32.71 12.88
C GLU A 611 -6.96 33.16 11.67
N ASN A 612 -6.37 33.95 10.77
CA ASN A 612 -7.02 34.46 9.55
C ASN A 612 -6.66 33.65 8.29
N ASP A 613 -5.48 33.02 8.26
CA ASP A 613 -5.05 32.08 7.22
C ASP A 613 -4.73 30.70 7.82
N PRO A 614 -5.75 29.85 8.03
CA PRO A 614 -5.56 28.50 8.57
C PRO A 614 -4.61 27.63 7.73
N SER A 615 -4.43 27.93 6.45
CA SER A 615 -3.61 27.11 5.55
C SER A 615 -2.11 27.11 5.93
N LEU A 616 -1.68 28.05 6.79
CA LEU A 616 -0.32 28.11 7.32
C LEU A 616 -0.03 27.11 8.45
N THR A 617 -1.07 26.64 9.14
CA THR A 617 -0.91 25.88 10.40
C THR A 617 -0.02 24.63 10.30
N PRO A 618 -0.14 23.73 9.30
CA PRO A 618 0.71 22.54 9.25
C PRO A 618 2.19 22.88 9.08
N LEU A 619 2.52 23.84 8.21
CA LEU A 619 3.89 24.27 7.97
C LEU A 619 4.48 24.92 9.23
N LEU A 620 3.69 25.77 9.90
CA LEU A 620 4.08 26.38 11.16
C LEU A 620 4.35 25.30 12.24
N CYS A 621 3.46 24.33 12.40
CA CYS A 621 3.65 23.22 13.34
C CYS A 621 4.93 22.44 13.04
N GLN A 622 5.20 22.11 11.78
CA GLN A 622 6.41 21.37 11.40
C GLN A 622 7.69 22.18 11.62
N ILE A 623 7.67 23.49 11.35
CA ILE A 623 8.80 24.38 11.63
C ILE A 623 9.08 24.40 13.13
N LEU A 624 8.05 24.64 13.95
CA LEU A 624 8.15 24.66 15.42
C LEU A 624 8.63 23.32 15.98
N ALA A 625 8.15 22.19 15.43
CA ALA A 625 8.60 20.85 15.80
C ALA A 625 10.06 20.56 15.41
N SER A 626 10.59 21.27 14.41
CA SER A 626 11.97 21.13 13.90
C SER A 626 12.99 22.03 14.61
N LEU A 627 12.55 22.93 15.51
CA LEU A 627 13.43 23.80 16.28
C LEU A 627 14.24 23.01 17.32
N SER A 628 15.41 23.54 17.67
CA SER A 628 16.21 23.02 18.77
C SER A 628 15.45 23.11 20.10
N LYS A 629 15.39 22.00 20.86
CA LYS A 629 14.76 21.94 22.19
C LYS A 629 15.38 22.89 23.22
N ALA A 630 16.60 23.39 22.97
CA ALA A 630 17.29 24.33 23.85
C ALA A 630 16.80 25.78 23.66
N ARG A 631 16.05 26.08 22.60
CA ARG A 631 15.54 27.42 22.33
C ARG A 631 14.24 27.67 23.09
N ASP A 632 14.11 28.87 23.66
CA ASP A 632 12.88 29.27 24.32
C ASP A 632 11.85 29.79 23.30
N ILE A 633 10.69 29.14 23.29
CA ILE A 633 9.53 29.49 22.48
C ILE A 633 8.26 29.54 23.35
N SER A 634 8.41 29.82 24.65
CA SER A 634 7.31 29.76 25.62
C SER A 634 6.17 30.72 25.26
N ASN A 635 6.47 31.94 24.81
CA ASN A 635 5.46 32.90 24.32
C ASN A 635 4.61 32.32 23.17
N ILE A 636 5.22 31.59 22.24
CA ILE A 636 4.50 30.93 21.12
C ILE A 636 3.57 29.84 21.67
N LYS A 637 4.08 28.98 22.58
CA LYS A 637 3.29 27.90 23.17
C LYS A 637 2.09 28.44 23.97
N GLU A 638 2.30 29.47 24.77
CA GLU A 638 1.28 30.16 25.55
C GLU A 638 0.20 30.74 24.66
N LYS A 639 0.59 31.43 23.58
CA LYS A 639 -0.33 32.02 22.62
C LYS A 639 -1.19 30.97 21.92
N ILE A 640 -0.58 29.90 21.41
CA ILE A 640 -1.29 28.79 20.79
C ILE A 640 -2.28 28.15 21.78
N ALA A 641 -1.84 27.87 23.00
CA ALA A 641 -2.70 27.27 24.03
C ALA A 641 -3.88 28.20 24.40
N ALA A 642 -3.63 29.50 24.52
CA ALA A 642 -4.68 30.48 24.80
C ALA A 642 -5.71 30.55 23.66
N SER A 643 -5.27 30.58 22.39
CA SER A 643 -6.19 30.61 21.24
C SER A 643 -7.01 29.32 21.11
N LEU A 644 -6.43 28.16 21.40
CA LEU A 644 -7.15 26.88 21.47
C LEU A 644 -8.25 26.92 22.53
N MET A 645 -7.93 27.32 23.76
CA MET A 645 -8.90 27.36 24.86
C MET A 645 -10.03 28.37 24.63
N LYS A 646 -9.75 29.47 23.92
CA LYS A 646 -10.76 30.47 23.56
C LYS A 646 -11.66 30.03 22.39
N GLY A 647 -11.31 28.97 21.68
CA GLY A 647 -12.04 28.52 20.49
C GLY A 647 -11.89 29.46 19.30
N HIS A 648 -10.75 30.16 19.17
CA HIS A 648 -10.50 31.06 18.04
C HIS A 648 -10.32 30.30 16.71
N PHE A 649 -9.92 29.02 16.77
CA PHE A 649 -9.74 28.20 15.59
C PHE A 649 -11.05 27.50 15.21
N THR A 650 -11.49 27.72 13.98
CA THR A 650 -12.81 27.26 13.49
C THR A 650 -12.79 25.88 12.83
N TYR A 651 -11.61 25.33 12.53
CA TYR A 651 -11.46 24.07 11.79
C TYR A 651 -10.81 22.99 12.66
N GLU A 652 -11.42 21.80 12.76
CA GLU A 652 -10.85 20.66 13.50
C GLU A 652 -9.48 20.24 12.96
N TRP A 653 -9.26 20.37 11.66
CA TRP A 653 -7.95 20.14 11.05
C TRP A 653 -6.86 21.05 11.63
N GLN A 654 -7.20 22.31 11.88
CA GLN A 654 -6.28 23.28 12.46
C GLN A 654 -5.98 22.92 13.92
N THR A 655 -7.02 22.68 14.72
CA THR A 655 -6.87 22.33 16.14
C THR A 655 -6.16 21.00 16.33
N TYR A 656 -6.41 19.99 15.47
CA TYR A 656 -5.69 18.71 15.47
C TYR A 656 -4.17 18.91 15.38
N ASN A 657 -3.71 19.68 14.38
CA ASN A 657 -2.29 19.94 14.16
C ASN A 657 -1.65 20.69 15.35
N LEU A 658 -2.38 21.64 15.95
CA LEU A 658 -1.90 22.43 17.09
C LEU A 658 -1.83 21.60 18.39
N TRP A 659 -2.83 20.77 18.67
CA TRP A 659 -2.81 19.85 19.81
C TRP A 659 -1.67 18.83 19.70
N MET A 660 -1.44 18.26 18.50
CA MET A 660 -0.29 17.39 18.25
C MET A 660 1.03 18.13 18.47
N LEU A 661 1.13 19.41 18.08
CA LEU A 661 2.32 20.21 18.33
C LEU A 661 2.56 20.41 19.84
N LEU A 662 1.54 20.83 20.60
CA LEU A 662 1.66 21.05 22.04
C LEU A 662 2.06 19.76 22.78
N ALA A 663 1.51 18.63 22.35
CA ALA A 663 1.86 17.31 22.85
C ALA A 663 3.31 16.94 22.54
N TYR A 664 3.77 17.14 21.30
CA TYR A 664 5.17 16.93 20.91
C TYR A 664 6.14 17.82 21.70
N LEU A 665 5.78 19.09 21.91
CA LEU A 665 6.55 20.06 22.70
C LEU A 665 6.43 19.82 24.22
N LYS A 666 5.54 18.92 24.65
CA LYS A 666 5.22 18.63 26.06
C LYS A 666 4.85 19.88 26.86
N TYR A 667 4.17 20.84 26.23
CA TYR A 667 3.73 22.06 26.88
C TYR A 667 2.52 21.78 27.79
N GLN A 668 2.46 22.39 28.97
CA GLN A 668 1.33 22.22 29.88
C GLN A 668 1.15 23.45 30.79
N THR A 669 -0.10 23.77 31.07
CA THR A 669 -0.53 24.67 32.16
C THR A 669 -1.71 24.04 32.90
N PRO A 670 -1.98 24.41 34.17
CA PRO A 670 -3.15 23.89 34.90
C PRO A 670 -4.48 24.11 34.16
N GLU A 671 -4.64 25.27 33.52
CA GLU A 671 -5.83 25.66 32.77
C GLU A 671 -5.99 24.79 31.53
N LEU A 672 -4.89 24.59 30.77
CA LEU A 672 -4.90 23.77 29.55
C LEU A 672 -5.20 22.31 29.86
N LEU A 673 -4.65 21.77 30.95
CA LEU A 673 -4.94 20.40 31.39
C LEU A 673 -6.39 20.23 31.82
N LYS A 674 -6.95 21.21 32.54
CA LYS A 674 -8.36 21.20 32.92
C LYS A 674 -9.26 21.25 31.69
N TYR A 675 -8.96 22.13 30.74
CA TYR A 675 -9.68 22.23 29.47
C TYR A 675 -9.63 20.90 28.71
N ALA A 676 -8.44 20.33 28.53
CA ALA A 676 -8.24 19.06 27.83
C ALA A 676 -9.03 17.90 28.47
N ALA A 677 -9.00 17.78 29.80
CA ALA A 677 -9.77 16.77 30.51
C ALA A 677 -11.28 16.95 30.29
N GLN A 678 -11.79 18.18 30.35
CA GLN A 678 -13.21 18.49 30.08
C GLN A 678 -13.63 18.13 28.64
N GLN A 679 -12.76 18.33 27.65
CA GLN A 679 -13.05 17.94 26.27
C GLN A 679 -13.12 16.41 26.10
N ILE A 680 -12.24 15.65 26.75
CA ILE A 680 -12.30 14.17 26.73
C ILE A 680 -13.51 13.64 27.52
N ASP A 681 -13.91 14.33 28.59
CA ASP A 681 -15.05 13.93 29.39
C ASP A 681 -16.39 14.20 28.69
N SER A 682 -16.52 15.35 28.04
CA SER A 682 -17.69 15.65 27.21
C SER A 682 -17.74 14.81 25.93
N ASN A 683 -16.59 14.55 25.31
CA ASN A 683 -16.42 13.85 24.04
C ASN A 683 -17.49 14.20 22.98
N ASP A 684 -17.63 15.50 22.74
CA ASP A 684 -18.60 16.06 21.82
C ASP A 684 -18.45 15.49 20.40
N GLU A 685 -19.54 14.92 19.86
CA GLU A 685 -19.55 14.29 18.55
C GLU A 685 -19.26 15.26 17.39
N THR A 686 -19.40 16.57 17.61
CA THR A 686 -19.09 17.60 16.61
C THR A 686 -17.60 17.94 16.54
N ARG A 687 -16.79 17.47 17.50
CA ARG A 687 -15.36 17.79 17.64
C ARG A 687 -14.50 16.54 17.77
N ARG A 688 -14.89 15.47 17.07
CA ARG A 688 -14.30 14.14 17.22
C ARG A 688 -12.81 14.13 16.93
N ILE A 689 -12.37 14.85 15.90
CA ILE A 689 -10.97 14.85 15.46
C ILE A 689 -10.11 15.65 16.44
N GLU A 690 -10.60 16.82 16.87
CA GLU A 690 -9.91 17.60 17.89
C GLU A 690 -9.71 16.78 19.17
N VAL A 691 -10.77 16.16 19.68
CA VAL A 691 -10.72 15.34 20.89
C VAL A 691 -9.74 14.17 20.74
N ALA A 692 -9.61 13.57 19.54
CA ALA A 692 -8.60 12.54 19.27
C ALA A 692 -7.16 13.05 19.50
N ALA A 693 -6.86 14.29 19.09
CA ALA A 693 -5.55 14.90 19.36
C ALA A 693 -5.36 15.22 20.85
N ILE A 694 -6.42 15.67 21.53
CA ILE A 694 -6.40 15.93 22.97
C ILE A 694 -6.11 14.65 23.77
N MET A 695 -6.62 13.48 23.34
CA MET A 695 -6.29 12.19 23.96
C MET A 695 -4.79 11.89 23.93
N ILE A 696 -4.14 12.11 22.79
CA ILE A 696 -2.69 11.94 22.64
C ILE A 696 -1.93 12.96 23.50
N TYR A 697 -2.37 14.21 23.51
CA TYR A 697 -1.81 15.26 24.37
C TYR A 697 -1.87 14.85 25.85
N MET A 698 -3.03 14.45 26.34
CA MET A 698 -3.22 14.07 27.74
C MET A 698 -2.37 12.86 28.12
N ALA A 699 -2.31 11.83 27.27
CA ALA A 699 -1.45 10.68 27.50
C ALA A 699 0.05 11.03 27.45
N THR A 700 0.44 12.07 26.70
CA THR A 700 1.83 12.55 26.64
C THR A 700 2.24 13.27 27.92
N ILE A 701 1.38 14.14 28.44
CA ILE A 701 1.67 14.93 29.64
C ILE A 701 1.43 14.13 30.93
N LYS A 702 0.38 13.31 30.96
CA LYS A 702 -0.02 12.47 32.09
C LYS A 702 -0.12 11.01 31.63
N PRO A 703 0.99 10.25 31.61
CA PRO A 703 1.00 8.87 31.09
C PRO A 703 -0.05 7.94 31.72
N LYS A 704 -0.37 8.12 33.01
CA LYS A 704 -1.42 7.32 33.70
C LYS A 704 -2.84 7.57 33.16
N TYR A 705 -3.05 8.62 32.37
CA TYR A 705 -4.34 8.93 31.75
C TYR A 705 -4.73 7.88 30.69
N ASN A 706 -3.78 7.09 30.18
CA ASN A 706 -4.06 5.96 29.30
C ASN A 706 -5.06 4.95 29.90
N ARG A 707 -5.11 4.77 31.23
CA ARG A 707 -6.08 3.90 31.90
C ARG A 707 -7.51 4.45 31.82
N ILE A 708 -7.66 5.78 31.85
CA ILE A 708 -8.96 6.44 31.68
C ILE A 708 -9.43 6.25 30.23
N LEU A 709 -8.53 6.42 29.25
CA LEU A 709 -8.84 6.18 27.85
C LEU A 709 -9.21 4.72 27.58
N LEU A 710 -8.49 3.77 28.17
CA LEU A 710 -8.83 2.35 28.08
C LEU A 710 -10.21 2.04 28.68
N HIS A 711 -10.54 2.65 29.81
CA HIS A 711 -11.87 2.51 30.41
C HIS A 711 -12.98 3.10 29.52
N LYS A 712 -12.76 4.29 28.95
CA LYS A 712 -13.69 4.91 27.99
C LYS A 712 -13.85 4.06 26.72
N LEU A 713 -12.76 3.50 26.18
CA LEU A 713 -12.81 2.53 25.08
C LEU A 713 -13.71 1.35 25.44
N ARG A 714 -13.43 0.70 26.58
CA ARG A 714 -14.17 -0.49 27.05
C ARG A 714 -15.67 -0.24 27.17
N ASN A 715 -16.07 0.97 27.56
CA ASN A 715 -17.47 1.34 27.73
C ASN A 715 -18.12 1.91 26.45
N GLY A 716 -17.45 1.88 25.30
CA GLY A 716 -17.97 2.41 24.05
C GLY A 716 -18.13 3.94 24.01
N GLN A 717 -17.40 4.67 24.87
CA GLN A 717 -17.46 6.13 24.99
C GLN A 717 -16.48 6.86 24.06
N ILE A 718 -15.84 6.15 23.13
CA ILE A 718 -14.92 6.69 22.14
C ILE A 718 -15.48 6.39 20.74
N HIS A 719 -15.62 7.43 19.92
CA HIS A 719 -16.42 7.37 18.71
C HIS A 719 -15.56 7.43 17.44
N GLY A 720 -15.84 6.51 16.52
CA GLY A 720 -15.22 6.49 15.20
C GLY A 720 -13.74 6.08 15.21
N TYR A 721 -13.24 5.78 14.02
CA TYR A 721 -11.92 5.21 13.84
C TYR A 721 -10.78 6.09 14.35
N VAL A 722 -10.83 7.41 14.10
CA VAL A 722 -9.73 8.34 14.45
C VAL A 722 -9.52 8.40 15.98
N GLN A 723 -10.60 8.56 16.76
CA GLN A 723 -10.48 8.60 18.21
C GLN A 723 -10.04 7.25 18.78
N GLN A 724 -10.61 6.16 18.28
CA GLN A 724 -10.26 4.80 18.72
C GLN A 724 -8.77 4.50 18.44
N ARG A 725 -8.30 4.86 17.25
CA ARG A 725 -6.89 4.74 16.86
C ARG A 725 -5.98 5.56 17.77
N CYS A 726 -6.29 6.84 18.02
CA CYS A 726 -5.51 7.68 18.93
C CYS A 726 -5.53 7.16 20.37
N ALA A 727 -6.66 6.67 20.86
CA ALA A 727 -6.78 6.08 22.19
C ALA A 727 -5.92 4.82 22.33
N LEU A 728 -5.85 3.96 21.30
CA LEU A 728 -4.96 2.80 21.30
C LEU A 728 -3.48 3.19 21.26
N ILE A 729 -3.10 4.19 20.47
CA ILE A 729 -1.72 4.73 20.46
C ILE A 729 -1.34 5.27 21.85
N ALA A 730 -2.27 5.98 22.52
CA ALA A 730 -2.12 6.43 23.89
C ALA A 730 -1.97 5.26 24.88
N CYS A 731 -2.65 4.14 24.61
CA CYS A 731 -2.61 2.93 25.42
C CYS A 731 -1.44 2.00 25.09
N ARG A 732 -0.60 2.24 24.07
CA ARG A 732 0.43 1.29 23.60
C ARG A 732 1.38 0.74 24.67
N ALA A 733 1.62 1.48 25.75
CA ALA A 733 2.48 1.05 26.86
C ALA A 733 1.79 0.10 27.85
N ILE A 734 0.48 -0.05 27.76
CA ILE A 734 -0.31 -1.04 28.50
C ILE A 734 -0.08 -2.42 27.86
N GLU A 735 0.05 -3.45 28.69
CA GLU A 735 0.18 -4.84 28.26
C GLU A 735 -0.97 -5.27 27.33
N SER A 736 -0.69 -6.22 26.45
CA SER A 736 -1.64 -6.54 25.36
C SER A 736 -2.89 -7.26 25.85
N GLU A 737 -2.76 -7.97 26.97
CA GLU A 737 -3.80 -8.68 27.69
C GLU A 737 -4.89 -7.74 28.22
N ALA A 738 -4.58 -6.44 28.37
CA ALA A 738 -5.56 -5.44 28.80
C ALA A 738 -6.55 -5.04 27.68
N ILE A 739 -6.22 -5.33 26.42
CA ILE A 739 -7.13 -5.22 25.28
C ILE A 739 -7.90 -6.56 25.20
N ASP A 740 -8.80 -6.73 26.16
CA ASP A 740 -9.66 -7.90 26.29
C ASP A 740 -10.81 -7.90 25.27
N ASP A 741 -11.61 -8.97 25.27
CA ASP A 741 -12.71 -9.16 24.32
C ASP A 741 -13.77 -8.06 24.41
N ALA A 742 -13.96 -7.44 25.58
CA ALA A 742 -14.86 -6.31 25.75
C ALA A 742 -14.36 -5.07 24.99
N VAL A 743 -13.06 -4.78 25.04
CA VAL A 743 -12.46 -3.69 24.25
C VAL A 743 -12.45 -4.05 22.76
N LYS A 744 -12.11 -5.29 22.39
CA LYS A 744 -12.10 -5.72 20.98
C LYS A 744 -13.48 -5.62 20.33
N ALA A 745 -14.55 -5.92 21.08
CA ALA A 745 -15.92 -5.90 20.57
C ALA A 745 -16.39 -4.52 20.06
N VAL A 746 -15.79 -3.42 20.54
CA VAL A 746 -16.13 -2.06 20.10
C VAL A 746 -15.16 -1.50 19.04
N LEU A 747 -14.09 -2.23 18.73
CA LEU A 747 -13.05 -1.81 17.80
C LEU A 747 -13.29 -2.40 16.41
N PRO A 748 -13.01 -1.63 15.33
CA PRO A 748 -12.85 -2.14 13.98
C PRO A 748 -11.81 -3.28 13.91
N SER A 749 -11.97 -4.19 12.95
CA SER A 749 -11.20 -5.45 12.91
C SER A 749 -9.68 -5.24 12.83
N ASP A 750 -9.23 -4.16 12.20
CA ASP A 750 -7.81 -3.83 12.09
C ASP A 750 -7.23 -3.30 13.41
N LEU A 751 -8.01 -2.51 14.15
CA LEU A 751 -7.66 -2.03 15.49
C LEU A 751 -7.66 -3.14 16.56
N GLN A 752 -8.43 -4.20 16.38
CA GLN A 752 -8.44 -5.35 17.30
C GLN A 752 -7.08 -6.07 17.38
N VAL A 753 -6.33 -6.11 16.27
CA VAL A 753 -5.02 -6.78 16.18
C VAL A 753 -3.83 -5.82 16.32
N CYS A 754 -4.05 -4.51 16.14
CA CYS A 754 -2.95 -3.53 16.07
C CYS A 754 -2.20 -3.33 17.39
N HIS A 755 -2.85 -3.54 18.54
CA HIS A 755 -2.25 -3.19 19.84
C HIS A 755 -0.96 -3.96 20.16
N SER A 756 -0.88 -5.23 19.76
CA SER A 756 0.34 -6.03 19.91
C SER A 756 1.53 -5.45 19.13
N PHE A 757 1.27 -4.79 18.00
CA PHE A 757 2.27 -4.09 17.19
C PHE A 757 2.60 -2.72 17.78
N LEU A 758 1.60 -1.99 18.28
CA LEU A 758 1.80 -0.75 19.02
C LEU A 758 2.68 -0.96 20.26
N ASN A 759 2.51 -2.07 20.99
CA ASN A 759 3.27 -2.37 22.19
C ASN A 759 4.78 -2.54 21.91
N LYS A 760 5.16 -2.99 20.71
CA LYS A 760 6.56 -3.01 20.24
C LYS A 760 7.18 -1.61 20.13
N HIS A 761 6.34 -0.57 20.11
CA HIS A 761 6.73 0.83 20.09
C HIS A 761 6.43 1.55 21.42
N LYS A 762 6.28 0.83 22.54
CA LYS A 762 5.97 1.43 23.85
C LYS A 762 6.98 2.50 24.32
N GLU A 763 8.26 2.33 23.99
CA GLU A 763 9.34 3.26 24.35
C GLU A 763 9.48 4.46 23.39
N ARG A 764 8.78 4.46 22.25
CA ARG A 764 8.82 5.56 21.28
C ARG A 764 8.03 6.76 21.80
N GLY A 765 8.31 7.95 21.26
CA GLY A 765 7.47 9.13 21.50
C GLY A 765 6.03 8.87 21.02
N LEU A 766 5.06 9.57 21.60
CA LEU A 766 3.64 9.45 21.22
C LEU A 766 3.32 10.06 19.86
N ILE A 767 4.14 11.04 19.44
CA ILE A 767 3.94 11.82 18.23
C ILE A 767 5.27 11.95 17.52
N TYR A 768 5.22 11.75 16.21
CA TYR A 768 6.25 12.09 15.27
C TYR A 768 5.67 13.10 14.28
N PHE A 769 6.42 14.15 14.00
CA PHE A 769 6.16 15.03 12.87
C PHE A 769 7.03 14.56 11.71
N HIS A 770 6.42 14.19 10.59
CA HIS A 770 7.16 14.01 9.35
C HIS A 770 7.84 15.33 8.96
N ARG A 771 9.11 15.24 8.54
CA ARG A 771 9.69 16.29 7.70
C ARG A 771 9.09 16.10 6.32
N ILE A 772 8.46 17.13 5.74
CA ILE A 772 7.93 17.01 4.38
C ILE A 772 9.10 16.65 3.47
N SER A 773 9.06 15.47 2.85
CA SER A 773 10.02 15.13 1.83
C SER A 773 9.62 13.87 1.07
N SER A 774 9.37 14.06 -0.22
CA SER A 774 9.54 13.08 -1.28
C SER A 774 11.03 12.75 -1.57
N THR A 775 11.98 13.42 -0.90
CA THR A 775 13.42 13.30 -1.13
C THR A 775 14.23 13.42 0.16
N TYR A 776 14.59 12.27 0.72
CA TYR A 776 15.55 12.17 1.81
C TYR A 776 16.77 13.06 1.52
N LEU A 777 16.94 14.15 2.29
CA LEU A 777 18.28 14.62 2.60
C LEU A 777 18.94 13.48 3.38
N LYS A 778 19.79 12.68 2.72
CA LYS A 778 20.55 11.56 3.32
C LYS A 778 21.50 12.00 4.45
N SER A 779 21.49 13.26 4.86
CA SER A 779 22.40 13.80 5.85
C SER A 779 21.67 14.14 7.16
N SER A 780 22.18 13.60 8.26
CA SER A 780 21.91 14.01 9.65
C SER A 780 22.38 15.45 9.98
N SER A 781 22.71 16.26 8.97
CA SER A 781 23.29 17.58 9.14
C SER A 781 22.22 18.62 9.49
N SER A 782 22.49 19.37 10.57
CA SER A 782 21.68 20.52 10.97
C SER A 782 21.85 21.72 10.04
N LEU A 783 20.87 22.62 10.01
CA LEU A 783 21.11 24.00 9.61
C LEU A 783 22.19 24.60 10.52
N PHE A 784 23.13 25.33 9.94
CA PHE A 784 24.14 26.09 10.67
C PHE A 784 24.24 27.47 10.02
N PRO A 785 23.99 28.58 10.73
CA PRO A 785 24.08 29.95 10.26
C PRO A 785 25.32 30.60 10.91
N GLU A 786 26.43 29.89 10.91
CA GLU A 786 27.69 30.53 11.28
C GLU A 786 27.96 31.54 10.17
N PHE A 787 27.85 32.83 10.49
CA PHE A 787 27.89 34.02 9.61
C PHE A 787 26.54 34.41 8.97
N TYR A 788 25.58 34.82 9.80
CA TYR A 788 24.60 35.85 9.43
C TYR A 788 24.91 37.12 10.24
N SER A 789 25.58 38.07 9.59
CA SER A 789 25.82 39.45 10.07
C SER A 789 25.14 40.48 9.15
N GLY A 790 24.08 40.08 8.46
CA GLY A 790 23.31 40.93 7.54
C GLY A 790 21.83 40.85 7.86
N LEU A 791 21.47 41.40 9.02
CA LEU A 791 20.14 41.90 9.38
C LEU A 791 20.36 43.28 9.99
#